data_AF-A0AAF3EYX6-F1
#
_entry.id   AF-A0AAF3EYX6-F1
#
_cell.length_a   1.000
_cell.length_b   1.000
_cell.length_c   1.000
_cell.angle_alpha   90.00
_cell.angle_beta   90.00
_cell.angle_gamma   90.00
#
_symmetry.space_group_name_H-M   'P 1'
#
loop_
_entity.id
_entity.type
_entity.pdbx_description
1 polymer ?
#
loop_
_entity_poly.entity_id
_entity_poly.type
_entity_poly.pdbx_seq_one_letter_code
_entity_poly.pdbx_strand_id
1 'polypeptide(L)'
;MASAAPSFDHVLDSRQRSRLVRDILPKNDRFSYVPGLRFAKCHVETALAQRGYIPRANPEHLRPIFEKYASTNRNGKKFMTSEDFIRRFLGLYTEENFNEETVRLLASAADTTKDGDISFEEFCAFEAILCSPDALYLTAFELFDKNSSDSITCDEFKAIISHTMPLHDMDFDFDSDFIKKYFGKDKTRSIGYYAFCQLLHDFYEEQGIQAFKKFDKVGDGTISSIDFQQIMTTVKGHLLTDFVRNNLIAVSGGGAVGHKVSFPYYAAFNSLLAKMELIKRVYLSYCRGNIELEMTKEEFLLATQSYAQITPYEVEILFHLSELAHPGIKSLSLLDIERIDPERLKRHSQVERLVNIKAVESKDQRGVGTAVLESAYRFLMGSIAGACGATAVYPIDLVKTRMQNQRTGSFIGEVMYKNSFDCFKKVVKFEGLLGLYRGLVPQIVGVAPEKAIKLTMNDFMRDKFTDKGHIPLHGEILAGACGGASQVVFTNPLEIVKIRLQVAGEIQNPAQRIGVFTVLRELGFMGLYKGARACFLRDIPFSAIYFPAYAHAKLATADSDGINSPASLFCSAFIAGVPAAGLVTPADVIKTRLQVAARAGQTTYNGVIDCARKIMKEEGPRAFWKGTAARVCRSSPQFAVTLLAYEVLQRLFYVDFGGHRPTGSESATQKTLTDELSLNPDHIGGYKLAAATFSGIEHKFGLFLPRFETVTK
;
A
#
# COMPACT_ATOMS: atom_id res chain seq x y z
N MET A 1 -67.03 -25.90 -22.51
CA MET A 1 -65.93 -25.25 -23.26
C MET A 1 -65.34 -24.16 -22.38
N ALA A 2 -64.01 -24.15 -22.28
CA ALA A 2 -63.14 -23.11 -21.70
C ALA A 2 -63.33 -22.75 -20.21
N SER A 3 -62.58 -23.47 -19.36
CA SER A 3 -62.25 -23.09 -17.98
C SER A 3 -61.22 -21.95 -17.97
N ALA A 4 -61.60 -20.80 -17.44
CA ALA A 4 -60.66 -19.74 -17.10
C ALA A 4 -59.91 -20.12 -15.81
N ALA A 5 -58.58 -20.21 -15.91
CA ALA A 5 -57.69 -20.52 -14.80
C ALA A 5 -57.52 -19.31 -13.86
N PRO A 6 -57.57 -19.50 -12.53
CA PRO A 6 -57.22 -18.46 -11.57
C PRO A 6 -55.70 -18.27 -11.44
N SER A 7 -55.29 -17.03 -11.20
CA SER A 7 -53.92 -16.56 -11.00
C SER A 7 -53.25 -17.21 -9.80
N PHE A 8 -51.99 -17.62 -9.99
CA PHE A 8 -51.14 -18.33 -9.01
C PHE A 8 -50.55 -17.38 -7.94
N ASP A 9 -51.40 -16.71 -7.16
CA ASP A 9 -50.97 -15.95 -5.96
C ASP A 9 -50.97 -16.77 -4.67
N HIS A 10 -51.13 -18.08 -4.77
CA HIS A 10 -50.89 -19.02 -3.67
C HIS A 10 -50.10 -20.21 -4.18
N VAL A 11 -48.78 -20.21 -3.95
CA VAL A 11 -47.95 -21.35 -3.48
C VAL A 11 -46.50 -20.85 -3.46
N LEU A 12 -46.00 -20.53 -2.26
CA LEU A 12 -44.66 -20.84 -1.70
C LEU A 12 -44.41 -19.89 -0.51
N ASP A 13 -44.80 -20.36 0.68
CA ASP A 13 -44.51 -19.72 1.97
C ASP A 13 -42.98 -19.61 2.19
N SER A 14 -42.56 -18.55 2.90
CA SER A 14 -41.16 -18.17 3.18
C SER A 14 -40.29 -19.34 3.69
N ARG A 15 -40.90 -20.30 4.38
CA ARG A 15 -40.26 -21.52 4.87
C ARG A 15 -39.85 -22.49 3.77
N GLN A 16 -40.57 -22.59 2.66
CA GLN A 16 -40.20 -23.46 1.53
C GLN A 16 -39.04 -22.90 0.69
N ARG A 17 -38.95 -21.57 0.52
CA ARG A 17 -37.77 -20.92 -0.10
C ARG A 17 -36.48 -21.21 0.68
N SER A 18 -36.55 -21.19 2.01
CA SER A 18 -35.38 -21.46 2.86
C SER A 18 -34.91 -22.93 2.84
N ARG A 19 -35.76 -23.89 2.44
CA ARG A 19 -35.36 -25.29 2.23
C ARG A 19 -34.69 -25.49 0.87
N LEU A 20 -35.25 -24.92 -0.20
CA LEU A 20 -34.67 -25.00 -1.55
C LEU A 20 -33.29 -24.35 -1.65
N VAL A 21 -33.07 -23.22 -0.95
CA VAL A 21 -31.74 -22.57 -0.88
C VAL A 21 -30.73 -23.41 -0.07
N ARG A 22 -31.19 -24.23 0.87
CA ARG A 22 -30.33 -25.08 1.71
C ARG A 22 -29.84 -26.34 0.97
N ASP A 23 -30.57 -26.80 -0.03
CA ASP A 23 -30.24 -28.02 -0.79
C ASP A 23 -29.43 -27.75 -2.07
N ILE A 24 -29.29 -26.49 -2.50
CA ILE A 24 -28.55 -26.09 -3.72
C ILE A 24 -27.09 -25.67 -3.44
N LEU A 25 -26.71 -25.45 -2.18
CA LEU A 25 -25.33 -25.12 -1.81
C LEU A 25 -24.53 -26.37 -1.42
N PRO A 26 -23.34 -26.62 -2.02
CA PRO A 26 -22.55 -27.79 -1.70
C PRO A 26 -22.09 -27.74 -0.23
N LYS A 27 -22.48 -28.76 0.53
CA LYS A 27 -22.00 -29.05 1.89
C LYS A 27 -20.54 -29.47 1.83
N ASN A 28 -19.61 -28.54 2.02
CA ASN A 28 -18.33 -28.84 2.66
C ASN A 28 -17.65 -27.55 3.13
N ASP A 29 -17.96 -27.14 4.35
CA ASP A 29 -17.06 -26.37 5.21
C ASP A 29 -17.33 -26.82 6.65
N ARG A 30 -16.74 -27.96 7.02
CA ARG A 30 -16.49 -28.28 8.44
C ARG A 30 -15.19 -27.60 8.80
N PHE A 31 -15.19 -26.63 9.71
CA PHE A 31 -14.32 -26.60 10.90
C PHE A 31 -14.72 -25.44 11.83
N SER A 32 -15.39 -25.82 12.92
CA SER A 32 -15.26 -25.35 14.32
C SER A 32 -15.48 -23.87 14.67
N TYR A 33 -16.66 -23.60 15.23
CA TYR A 33 -16.89 -22.51 16.18
C TYR A 33 -16.03 -22.71 17.44
N VAL A 34 -15.15 -21.76 17.75
CA VAL A 34 -14.56 -21.57 19.08
C VAL A 34 -15.31 -20.40 19.74
N PRO A 35 -15.96 -20.58 20.90
CA PRO A 35 -16.64 -19.47 21.56
C PRO A 35 -15.60 -18.49 22.13
N GLY A 36 -15.58 -17.26 21.60
CA GLY A 36 -14.69 -16.18 22.05
C GLY A 36 -14.01 -15.36 20.95
N LEU A 37 -13.99 -15.84 19.69
CA LEU A 37 -13.49 -15.08 18.54
C LEU A 37 -14.62 -14.84 17.53
N ARG A 38 -15.06 -13.58 17.40
CA ARG A 38 -15.90 -13.15 16.28
C ARG A 38 -15.03 -13.03 15.03
N PHE A 39 -15.12 -13.99 14.12
CA PHE A 39 -14.58 -13.84 12.77
C PHE A 39 -15.54 -12.96 11.95
N ALA A 40 -15.17 -11.71 11.69
CA ALA A 40 -15.88 -10.87 10.76
C ALA A 40 -15.49 -11.29 9.33
N LYS A 41 -16.47 -11.68 8.52
CA LYS A 41 -16.28 -11.73 7.06
C LYS A 41 -16.05 -10.30 6.59
N CYS A 42 -14.84 -9.99 6.14
CA CYS A 42 -14.54 -8.69 5.57
C CYS A 42 -15.18 -8.65 4.17
N HIS A 43 -16.29 -7.94 4.03
CA HIS A 43 -16.77 -7.53 2.72
C HIS A 43 -15.74 -6.53 2.18
N VAL A 44 -15.09 -6.89 1.09
CA VAL A 44 -14.05 -6.10 0.39
C VAL A 44 -14.53 -4.66 0.11
N GLU A 45 -15.82 -4.50 -0.16
CA GLU A 45 -16.45 -3.19 -0.37
C GLU A 45 -16.44 -2.28 0.88
N THR A 46 -16.54 -2.86 2.09
CA THR A 46 -16.64 -2.10 3.33
C THR A 46 -15.28 -1.63 3.85
N ALA A 47 -14.21 -2.40 3.61
CA ALA A 47 -12.85 -2.02 3.98
C ALA A 47 -12.26 -0.92 3.09
N LEU A 48 -12.71 -0.83 1.83
CA LEU A 48 -12.28 0.18 0.85
C LEU A 48 -12.91 1.57 1.07
N ALA A 49 -13.87 1.70 1.99
CA ALA A 49 -14.71 2.89 2.15
C ALA A 49 -14.37 3.78 3.36
N GLN A 50 -13.45 3.39 4.25
CA GLN A 50 -13.09 4.22 5.40
C GLN A 50 -12.10 5.32 5.02
N ARG A 51 -12.61 6.41 4.42
CA ARG A 51 -11.99 7.74 4.57
C ARG A 51 -11.91 8.02 6.08
N GLY A 52 -10.71 8.15 6.63
CA GLY A 52 -10.56 8.68 7.99
C GLY A 52 -10.99 10.13 7.98
N TYR A 53 -12.07 10.47 8.68
CA TYR A 53 -12.45 11.87 8.92
C TYR A 53 -11.26 12.59 9.57
N ILE A 54 -10.84 13.73 9.01
CA ILE A 54 -9.84 14.56 9.68
C ILE A 54 -10.51 15.19 10.89
N PRO A 55 -10.00 14.93 12.11
CA PRO A 55 -10.59 15.51 13.30
C PRO A 55 -10.44 17.04 13.26
N ARG A 56 -11.50 17.71 13.71
CA ARG A 56 -11.53 19.17 13.88
C ARG A 56 -10.36 19.63 14.75
N ALA A 57 -9.75 20.75 14.38
CA ALA A 57 -8.77 21.40 15.25
C ALA A 57 -9.44 22.01 16.48
N ASN A 58 -8.73 22.01 17.62
CA ASN A 58 -9.16 22.75 18.80
C ASN A 58 -9.00 24.26 18.51
N PRO A 59 -10.05 25.09 18.68
CA PRO A 59 -9.96 26.55 18.50
C PRO A 59 -8.84 27.22 19.30
N GLU A 60 -8.49 26.69 20.48
CA GLU A 60 -7.40 27.22 21.29
C GLU A 60 -6.02 27.08 20.62
N HIS A 61 -5.85 26.06 19.77
CA HIS A 61 -4.63 25.87 18.99
C HIS A 61 -4.65 26.68 17.67
N LEU A 62 -5.83 26.95 17.11
CA LEU A 62 -5.97 27.78 15.91
C LEU A 62 -5.70 29.26 16.20
N ARG A 63 -6.03 29.75 17.41
CA ARG A 63 -5.85 31.17 17.78
C ARG A 63 -4.42 31.69 17.66
N PRO A 64 -3.38 31.05 18.24
CA PRO A 64 -2.01 31.54 18.08
C PRO A 64 -1.54 31.48 16.63
N ILE A 65 -2.06 30.55 15.83
CA ILE A 65 -1.76 30.46 14.40
C ILE A 65 -2.39 31.64 13.67
N PHE A 66 -3.68 31.91 13.87
CA PHE A 66 -4.37 33.06 13.28
C PHE A 66 -3.66 34.38 13.63
N GLU A 67 -3.32 34.60 14.90
CA GLU A 67 -2.65 35.83 15.35
C GLU A 67 -1.24 36.03 14.79
N LYS A 68 -0.57 34.95 14.37
CA LYS A 68 0.74 34.96 13.72
C LYS A 68 0.66 35.51 12.28
N TYR A 69 -0.42 35.23 11.58
CA TYR A 69 -0.60 35.61 10.16
C TYR A 69 -1.48 36.84 9.96
N ALA A 70 -2.34 37.19 10.94
CA ALA A 70 -3.18 38.38 10.89
C ALA A 70 -2.36 39.68 10.95
N SER A 71 -2.41 40.48 9.88
CA SER A 71 -1.67 41.73 9.76
C SER A 71 -2.49 42.98 10.10
N THR A 72 -3.82 42.92 9.95
CA THR A 72 -4.72 44.06 10.15
C THR A 72 -5.28 44.07 11.57
N ASN A 73 -5.46 45.25 12.18
CA ASN A 73 -6.10 45.41 13.48
C ASN A 73 -7.19 46.48 13.40
N ARG A 74 -8.44 46.10 13.67
CA ARG A 74 -9.59 47.00 13.75
C ARG A 74 -10.22 46.86 15.14
N ASN A 75 -10.36 47.98 15.86
CA ASN A 75 -10.99 48.03 17.20
C ASN A 75 -10.40 47.04 18.23
N GLY A 76 -9.09 46.79 18.17
CA GLY A 76 -8.41 45.87 19.08
C GLY A 76 -8.56 44.39 18.74
N LYS A 77 -9.25 44.05 17.64
CA LYS A 77 -9.34 42.71 17.07
C LYS A 77 -8.45 42.60 15.83
N LYS A 78 -7.71 41.50 15.73
CA LYS A 78 -6.87 41.20 14.57
C LYS A 78 -7.69 40.52 13.46
N PHE A 79 -7.37 40.83 12.22
CA PHE A 79 -7.98 40.28 11.01
C PHE A 79 -6.90 39.87 10.00
N MET A 80 -7.20 38.87 9.18
CA MET A 80 -6.35 38.43 8.08
C MET A 80 -6.84 39.03 6.77
N THR A 81 -5.95 39.66 6.01
CA THR A 81 -6.29 40.09 4.64
C THR A 81 -6.39 38.88 3.70
N SER A 82 -6.96 39.07 2.51
CA SER A 82 -6.99 38.03 1.46
C SER A 82 -5.59 37.49 1.11
N GLU A 83 -4.58 38.35 1.13
CA GLU A 83 -3.18 37.95 0.91
C GLU A 83 -2.57 37.20 2.09
N ASP A 84 -2.86 37.61 3.33
CA ASP A 84 -2.40 36.89 4.51
C ASP A 84 -2.95 35.47 4.53
N PHE A 85 -4.21 35.28 4.13
CA PHE A 85 -4.85 33.97 4.11
C PHE A 85 -4.38 33.08 2.96
N ILE A 86 -4.54 33.50 1.71
CA ILE A 86 -4.24 32.66 0.54
C ILE A 86 -2.73 32.50 0.31
N ARG A 87 -1.97 33.59 0.41
CA ARG A 87 -0.55 33.58 0.03
C ARG A 87 0.35 33.24 1.21
N ARG A 88 0.19 33.90 2.35
CA ARG A 88 1.12 33.74 3.49
C ARG A 88 0.79 32.52 4.33
N PHE A 89 -0.48 32.29 4.63
CA PHE A 89 -0.91 31.14 5.42
C PHE A 89 -1.02 29.88 4.57
N LEU A 90 -1.85 29.85 3.53
CA LEU A 90 -2.05 28.65 2.71
C LEU A 90 -0.89 28.36 1.74
N GLY A 91 -0.06 29.35 1.40
CA GLY A 91 1.09 29.16 0.52
C GLY A 91 0.70 29.00 -0.95
N LEU A 92 -0.46 29.50 -1.37
CA LEU A 92 -0.94 29.47 -2.76
C LEU A 92 -0.62 30.81 -3.44
N TYR A 93 -0.43 30.81 -4.77
CA TYR A 93 -0.19 32.05 -5.55
C TYR A 93 1.02 32.87 -5.01
N THR A 94 2.15 32.21 -4.77
CA THR A 94 3.38 32.83 -4.21
C THR A 94 4.23 33.55 -5.25
N GLU A 95 3.87 33.47 -6.53
CA GLU A 95 4.55 34.13 -7.65
C GLU A 95 4.43 35.66 -7.55
N GLU A 96 5.38 36.40 -8.13
CA GLU A 96 5.41 37.88 -8.05
C GLU A 96 4.33 38.54 -8.93
N ASN A 97 3.97 37.92 -10.06
CA ASN A 97 2.98 38.45 -11.02
C ASN A 97 1.61 37.78 -10.87
N PHE A 98 1.13 37.62 -9.64
CA PHE A 98 -0.13 36.93 -9.35
C PHE A 98 -1.35 37.83 -9.59
N ASN A 99 -2.50 37.24 -9.94
CA ASN A 99 -3.74 37.98 -10.10
C ASN A 99 -4.37 38.33 -8.73
N GLU A 100 -4.45 39.62 -8.39
CA GLU A 100 -5.05 40.08 -7.12
C GLU A 100 -6.54 39.71 -6.98
N GLU A 101 -7.30 39.77 -8.07
CA GLU A 101 -8.73 39.47 -8.08
C GLU A 101 -8.99 38.00 -7.76
N THR A 102 -8.20 37.09 -8.33
CA THR A 102 -8.25 35.65 -8.01
C THR A 102 -7.98 35.38 -6.54
N VAL A 103 -6.98 36.05 -5.95
CA VAL A 103 -6.65 35.90 -4.54
C VAL A 103 -7.80 36.41 -3.64
N ARG A 104 -8.40 37.55 -3.98
CA ARG A 104 -9.58 38.07 -3.26
C ARG A 104 -10.78 37.13 -3.38
N LEU A 105 -11.02 36.59 -4.57
CA LEU A 105 -12.12 35.68 -4.84
C LEU A 105 -11.96 34.38 -4.04
N LEU A 106 -10.78 33.75 -4.04
CA LEU A 106 -10.53 32.56 -3.23
C LEU A 106 -10.64 32.82 -1.71
N ALA A 107 -10.18 33.98 -1.24
CA ALA A 107 -10.32 34.38 0.16
C ALA A 107 -11.79 34.59 0.56
N SER A 108 -12.65 35.01 -0.38
CA SER A 108 -14.08 35.23 -0.14
C SER A 108 -14.84 33.97 0.28
N ALA A 109 -14.30 32.77 0.01
CA ALA A 109 -14.88 31.52 0.50
C ALA A 109 -14.74 31.34 2.03
N ALA A 110 -13.78 32.02 2.66
CA ALA A 110 -13.60 32.02 4.10
C ALA A 110 -14.21 33.26 4.78
N ASP A 111 -14.25 34.40 4.07
CA ASP A 111 -14.91 35.63 4.50
C ASP A 111 -16.44 35.51 4.31
N THR A 112 -17.15 35.14 5.37
CA THR A 112 -18.62 34.98 5.36
C THR A 112 -19.34 36.28 5.68
N THR A 113 -18.68 37.28 6.26
CA THR A 113 -19.26 38.61 6.48
C THR A 113 -19.12 39.53 5.27
N LYS A 114 -18.27 39.15 4.31
CA LYS A 114 -18.00 39.82 3.03
C LYS A 114 -17.49 41.24 3.24
N ASP A 115 -16.79 41.48 4.34
CA ASP A 115 -16.21 42.79 4.69
C ASP A 115 -14.78 42.98 4.15
N GLY A 116 -14.24 41.95 3.48
CA GLY A 116 -12.94 41.92 2.82
C GLY A 116 -11.79 41.42 3.71
N ASP A 117 -12.05 41.18 4.99
CA ASP A 117 -11.07 40.77 5.99
C ASP A 117 -11.57 39.53 6.76
N ILE A 118 -10.71 38.53 6.96
CA ILE A 118 -11.11 37.28 7.64
C ILE A 118 -10.89 37.40 9.15
N SER A 119 -11.96 37.29 9.91
CA SER A 119 -11.97 37.22 11.38
C SER A 119 -11.54 35.84 11.91
N PHE A 120 -11.28 35.76 13.21
CA PHE A 120 -10.92 34.48 13.85
C PHE A 120 -12.09 33.48 13.83
N GLU A 121 -13.31 34.00 13.99
CA GLU A 121 -14.53 33.20 13.94
C GLU A 121 -14.74 32.57 12.56
N GLU A 122 -14.54 33.36 11.49
CA GLU A 122 -14.58 32.90 10.10
C GLU A 122 -13.47 31.90 9.77
N PHE A 123 -12.26 32.14 10.27
CA PHE A 123 -11.15 31.20 10.16
C PHE A 123 -11.51 29.84 10.80
N CYS A 124 -12.15 29.83 11.97
CA CYS A 124 -12.63 28.59 12.58
C CYS A 124 -13.81 27.94 11.83
N ALA A 125 -14.69 28.75 11.24
CA ALA A 125 -15.82 28.27 10.45
C ALA A 125 -15.36 27.61 9.15
N PHE A 126 -14.41 28.22 8.44
CA PHE A 126 -13.85 27.66 7.23
C PHE A 126 -13.08 26.35 7.49
N GLU A 127 -12.36 26.24 8.61
CA GLU A 127 -11.76 24.97 9.05
C GLU A 127 -12.82 23.87 9.23
N ALA A 128 -14.02 24.23 9.71
CA ALA A 128 -15.14 23.30 9.82
C ALA A 128 -15.61 22.78 8.47
N ILE A 129 -15.72 23.69 7.48
CA ILE A 129 -16.13 23.38 6.12
C ILE A 129 -15.14 22.38 5.49
N LEU A 130 -13.84 22.62 5.67
CA LEU A 130 -12.78 21.74 5.14
C LEU A 130 -12.80 20.32 5.74
N CYS A 131 -13.33 20.16 6.95
CA CYS A 131 -13.50 18.85 7.59
C CYS A 131 -14.77 18.10 7.13
N SER A 132 -15.66 18.74 6.38
CA SER A 132 -16.91 18.12 5.91
C SER A 132 -16.64 17.11 4.78
N PRO A 133 -17.50 16.10 4.58
CA PRO A 133 -17.34 15.11 3.51
C PRO A 133 -17.54 15.69 2.10
N ASP A 134 -18.24 16.81 2.00
CA ASP A 134 -18.60 17.55 0.79
C ASP A 134 -17.91 18.92 0.70
N ALA A 135 -16.78 19.09 1.41
CA ALA A 135 -16.01 20.34 1.51
C ALA A 135 -15.75 21.05 0.17
N LEU A 136 -15.54 20.28 -0.91
CA LEU A 136 -15.38 20.83 -2.26
C LEU A 136 -16.61 21.63 -2.71
N TYR A 137 -17.81 21.08 -2.55
CA TYR A 137 -19.05 21.75 -2.96
C TYR A 137 -19.40 22.90 -2.03
N LEU A 138 -19.20 22.74 -0.72
CA LEU A 138 -19.43 23.84 0.24
C LEU A 138 -18.50 25.02 -0.03
N THR A 139 -17.20 24.76 -0.20
CA THR A 139 -16.22 25.82 -0.52
C THR A 139 -16.55 26.48 -1.85
N ALA A 140 -17.00 25.72 -2.86
CA ALA A 140 -17.48 26.30 -4.11
C ALA A 140 -18.79 27.09 -3.95
N PHE A 141 -19.68 26.72 -3.03
CA PHE A 141 -20.91 27.47 -2.75
C PHE A 141 -20.59 28.82 -2.10
N GLU A 142 -19.72 28.83 -1.09
CA GLU A 142 -19.27 30.06 -0.41
C GLU A 142 -18.54 31.03 -1.36
N LEU A 143 -17.87 30.48 -2.39
CA LEU A 143 -17.23 31.26 -3.44
C LEU A 143 -18.25 32.02 -4.32
N PHE A 144 -19.44 31.45 -4.47
CA PHE A 144 -20.50 31.97 -5.33
C PHE A 144 -21.51 32.84 -4.57
N ASP A 145 -21.73 32.58 -3.28
CA ASP A 145 -22.56 33.43 -2.43
C ASP A 145 -21.80 34.71 -2.04
N LYS A 146 -22.03 35.80 -2.77
CA LYS A 146 -21.37 37.09 -2.51
C LYS A 146 -22.03 37.90 -1.41
N ASN A 147 -23.29 37.61 -1.10
CA ASN A 147 -24.09 38.40 -0.16
C ASN A 147 -24.38 37.68 1.16
N SER A 148 -23.84 36.46 1.33
CA SER A 148 -24.06 35.59 2.49
C SER A 148 -25.55 35.37 2.76
N SER A 149 -26.29 35.18 1.67
CA SER A 149 -27.75 35.05 1.69
C SER A 149 -28.21 33.60 1.82
N ASP A 150 -27.26 32.66 1.92
CA ASP A 150 -27.47 31.21 1.84
C ASP A 150 -28.17 30.77 0.54
N SER A 151 -28.13 31.63 -0.48
CA SER A 151 -28.73 31.42 -1.78
C SER A 151 -27.94 32.14 -2.87
N ILE A 152 -27.93 31.60 -4.08
CA ILE A 152 -27.20 32.15 -5.21
C ILE A 152 -28.19 32.70 -6.23
N THR A 153 -28.01 33.95 -6.61
CA THR A 153 -28.77 34.62 -7.68
C THR A 153 -28.12 34.39 -9.04
N CYS A 154 -28.86 34.65 -10.12
CA CYS A 154 -28.33 34.51 -11.48
C CYS A 154 -27.14 35.45 -11.73
N ASP A 155 -27.18 36.65 -11.14
CA ASP A 155 -26.14 37.66 -11.33
C ASP A 155 -24.85 37.29 -10.58
N GLU A 156 -24.97 36.74 -9.38
CA GLU A 156 -23.82 36.20 -8.62
C GLU A 156 -23.16 35.03 -9.35
N PHE A 157 -23.97 34.08 -9.84
CA PHE A 157 -23.48 32.95 -10.62
C PHE A 157 -22.75 33.42 -11.89
N LYS A 158 -23.36 34.35 -12.63
CA LYS A 158 -22.76 34.94 -13.82
C LYS A 158 -21.45 35.66 -13.49
N ALA A 159 -21.43 36.47 -12.44
CA ALA A 159 -20.25 37.24 -12.06
C ALA A 159 -19.04 36.33 -11.85
N ILE A 160 -19.17 35.26 -11.05
CA ILE A 160 -18.04 34.35 -10.77
C ILE A 160 -17.63 33.55 -12.00
N ILE A 161 -18.60 33.00 -12.74
CA ILE A 161 -18.31 32.18 -13.93
C ILE A 161 -17.64 32.99 -15.04
N SER A 162 -17.98 34.27 -15.18
CA SER A 162 -17.34 35.16 -16.15
C SER A 162 -15.86 35.45 -15.86
N HIS A 163 -15.39 35.25 -14.62
CA HIS A 163 -13.96 35.34 -14.29
C HIS A 163 -13.18 34.06 -14.59
N THR A 164 -13.86 32.96 -14.98
CA THR A 164 -13.18 31.69 -15.28
C THR A 164 -12.58 31.69 -16.69
N MET A 165 -11.40 31.08 -16.83
CA MET A 165 -10.69 31.00 -18.11
C MET A 165 -11.52 30.39 -19.26
N PRO A 166 -12.32 29.32 -19.07
CA PRO A 166 -13.12 28.75 -20.15
C PRO A 166 -14.11 29.74 -20.78
N LEU A 167 -14.64 30.69 -20.00
CA LEU A 167 -15.60 31.68 -20.48
C LEU A 167 -14.94 32.88 -21.16
N HIS A 168 -13.70 33.21 -20.78
CA HIS A 168 -12.90 34.24 -21.45
C HIS A 168 -12.66 33.87 -22.92
N ASP A 169 -12.44 32.58 -23.19
CA ASP A 169 -12.12 32.07 -24.52
C ASP A 169 -13.36 31.60 -25.30
N MET A 170 -14.45 31.24 -24.62
CA MET A 170 -15.72 30.82 -25.23
C MET A 170 -16.93 31.37 -24.48
N ASP A 171 -17.62 32.34 -25.11
CA ASP A 171 -18.85 32.94 -24.58
C ASP A 171 -19.95 31.92 -24.24
N PHE A 172 -20.71 32.21 -23.19
CA PHE A 172 -21.88 31.44 -22.77
C PHE A 172 -23.15 32.31 -22.83
N ASP A 173 -24.23 31.75 -23.37
CA ASP A 173 -25.54 32.42 -23.42
C ASP A 173 -26.29 32.27 -22.09
N PHE A 174 -26.18 33.31 -21.25
CA PHE A 174 -26.91 33.39 -19.99
C PHE A 174 -28.42 33.60 -20.18
N ASP A 175 -28.92 33.90 -21.39
CA ASP A 175 -30.34 33.99 -21.72
C ASP A 175 -30.94 32.68 -22.25
N SER A 176 -30.15 31.61 -22.25
CA SER A 176 -30.56 30.27 -22.64
C SER A 176 -31.73 29.72 -21.81
N ASP A 177 -32.48 28.79 -22.41
CA ASP A 177 -33.54 28.05 -21.73
C ASP A 177 -33.03 27.25 -20.53
N PHE A 178 -31.75 26.85 -20.55
CA PHE A 178 -31.07 26.21 -19.42
C PHE A 178 -31.05 27.11 -18.18
N ILE A 179 -30.53 28.33 -18.31
CA ILE A 179 -30.47 29.29 -17.19
C ILE A 179 -31.88 29.66 -16.71
N LYS A 180 -32.82 29.85 -17.63
CA LYS A 180 -34.23 30.14 -17.29
C LYS A 180 -34.91 29.01 -16.51
N LYS A 181 -34.51 27.75 -16.68
CA LYS A 181 -35.06 26.62 -15.90
C LYS A 181 -34.60 26.68 -14.44
N TYR A 182 -33.34 27.08 -14.20
CA TYR A 182 -32.78 27.20 -12.86
C TYR A 182 -33.26 28.48 -12.15
N PHE A 183 -33.14 29.64 -12.79
CA PHE A 183 -33.39 30.95 -12.17
C PHE A 183 -34.76 31.57 -12.52
N GLY A 184 -35.60 30.86 -13.28
CA GLY A 184 -36.90 31.35 -13.75
C GLY A 184 -36.79 32.20 -15.02
N LYS A 185 -37.93 32.44 -15.69
CA LYS A 185 -37.98 33.20 -16.95
C LYS A 185 -37.40 34.62 -16.81
N ASP A 186 -37.68 35.25 -15.67
CA ASP A 186 -37.23 36.61 -15.33
C ASP A 186 -35.90 36.62 -14.57
N LYS A 187 -35.28 35.44 -14.33
CA LYS A 187 -34.00 35.24 -13.60
C LYS A 187 -33.96 35.75 -12.15
N THR A 188 -35.12 35.99 -11.55
CA THR A 188 -35.25 36.52 -10.18
C THR A 188 -35.23 35.46 -9.09
N ARG A 189 -35.33 34.16 -9.43
CA ARG A 189 -35.29 33.08 -8.45
C ARG A 189 -33.86 32.85 -7.98
N SER A 190 -33.62 32.83 -6.67
CA SER A 190 -32.37 32.33 -6.10
C SER A 190 -32.41 30.82 -5.89
N ILE A 191 -31.23 30.19 -5.92
CA ILE A 191 -31.07 28.75 -5.72
C ILE A 191 -30.29 28.47 -4.44
N GLY A 192 -30.72 27.47 -3.66
CA GLY A 192 -29.97 27.01 -2.48
C GLY A 192 -28.88 26.00 -2.83
N TYR A 193 -28.11 25.57 -1.81
CA TYR A 193 -26.94 24.69 -1.93
C TYR A 193 -27.13 23.49 -2.87
N TYR A 194 -28.13 22.63 -2.64
CA TYR A 194 -28.31 21.41 -3.44
C TYR A 194 -28.61 21.69 -4.92
N ALA A 195 -29.40 22.74 -5.20
CA ALA A 195 -29.71 23.14 -6.56
C ALA A 195 -28.47 23.74 -7.25
N PHE A 196 -27.64 24.47 -6.51
CA PHE A 196 -26.35 24.95 -6.99
C PHE A 196 -25.39 23.81 -7.32
N CYS A 197 -25.27 22.79 -6.47
CA CYS A 197 -24.41 21.63 -6.76
C CYS A 197 -24.78 20.96 -8.08
N GLN A 198 -26.09 20.83 -8.37
CA GLN A 198 -26.58 20.29 -9.63
C GLN A 198 -26.31 21.25 -10.80
N LEU A 199 -26.60 22.55 -10.62
CA LEU A 199 -26.32 23.57 -11.64
C LEU A 199 -24.85 23.55 -12.06
N LEU A 200 -23.92 23.47 -11.10
CA LEU A 200 -22.48 23.45 -11.39
C LEU A 200 -22.06 22.23 -12.22
N HIS A 201 -22.71 21.09 -11.99
CA HIS A 201 -22.48 19.88 -12.78
C HIS A 201 -23.01 20.04 -14.21
N ASP A 202 -24.27 20.47 -14.34
CA ASP A 202 -24.95 20.58 -15.63
C ASP A 202 -24.40 21.74 -16.49
N PHE A 203 -23.87 22.80 -15.86
CA PHE A 203 -23.42 24.02 -16.52
C PHE A 203 -22.35 23.75 -17.60
N TYR A 204 -21.33 22.95 -17.29
CA TYR A 204 -20.27 22.65 -18.25
C TYR A 204 -20.72 21.70 -19.36
N GLU A 205 -21.79 20.91 -19.15
CA GLU A 205 -22.40 20.16 -20.23
C GLU A 205 -23.11 21.12 -21.20
N GLU A 206 -23.90 22.04 -20.67
CA GLU A 206 -24.58 23.07 -21.46
C GLU A 206 -23.59 24.00 -22.19
N GLN A 207 -22.53 24.45 -21.52
CA GLN A 207 -21.47 25.26 -22.14
C GLN A 207 -20.85 24.52 -23.33
N GLY A 208 -20.61 23.22 -23.19
CA GLY A 208 -20.11 22.38 -24.28
C GLY A 208 -21.10 22.27 -25.45
N ILE A 209 -22.41 22.14 -25.17
CA ILE A 209 -23.46 22.08 -26.19
C ILE A 209 -23.57 23.41 -26.94
N GLN A 210 -23.52 24.55 -26.23
CA GLN A 210 -23.55 25.88 -26.83
C GLN A 210 -22.31 26.13 -27.69
N ALA A 211 -21.13 25.71 -27.21
CA ALA A 211 -19.90 25.77 -27.99
C ALA A 211 -20.03 24.93 -29.28
N PHE A 212 -20.48 23.68 -29.19
CA PHE A 212 -20.72 22.83 -30.36
C PHE A 212 -21.64 23.53 -31.38
N LYS A 213 -22.76 24.09 -30.92
CA LYS A 213 -23.72 24.82 -31.76
C LYS A 213 -23.10 26.05 -32.44
N LYS A 214 -22.15 26.74 -31.79
CA LYS A 214 -21.43 27.90 -32.36
C LYS A 214 -20.48 27.49 -33.49
N PHE A 215 -19.85 26.31 -33.38
CA PHE A 215 -18.95 25.78 -34.41
C PHE A 215 -19.68 25.03 -35.53
N ASP A 216 -20.89 24.50 -35.29
CA ASP A 216 -21.78 23.96 -36.32
C ASP A 216 -22.42 25.07 -37.17
N LYS A 217 -21.60 25.68 -38.04
CA LYS A 217 -22.03 26.77 -38.93
C LYS A 217 -23.09 26.35 -39.95
N VAL A 218 -23.15 25.06 -40.28
CA VAL A 218 -24.02 24.51 -41.32
C VAL A 218 -25.36 24.05 -40.73
N GLY A 219 -25.39 23.73 -39.44
CA GLY A 219 -26.56 23.17 -38.77
C GLY A 219 -26.82 21.70 -39.14
N ASP A 220 -25.79 20.99 -39.61
CA ASP A 220 -25.88 19.57 -39.99
C ASP A 220 -25.58 18.62 -38.81
N GLY A 221 -25.30 19.17 -37.63
CA GLY A 221 -24.95 18.42 -36.43
C GLY A 221 -23.52 17.90 -36.44
N THR A 222 -22.64 18.48 -37.27
CA THR A 222 -21.22 18.10 -37.37
C THR A 222 -20.27 19.30 -37.26
N ILE A 223 -19.10 19.06 -36.64
CA ILE A 223 -18.01 20.04 -36.53
C ILE A 223 -16.72 19.44 -37.07
N SER A 224 -15.69 20.24 -37.38
CA SER A 224 -14.40 19.67 -37.78
C SER A 224 -13.64 19.08 -36.59
N SER A 225 -12.69 18.17 -36.85
CA SER A 225 -11.79 17.65 -35.80
C SER A 225 -10.96 18.74 -35.11
N ILE A 226 -10.67 19.84 -35.79
CA ILE A 226 -9.93 20.99 -35.23
C ILE A 226 -10.84 21.77 -34.29
N ASP A 227 -12.08 22.03 -34.71
CA ASP A 227 -13.09 22.69 -33.85
C ASP A 227 -13.38 21.83 -32.61
N PHE A 228 -13.48 20.51 -32.77
CA PHE A 228 -13.63 19.57 -31.67
C PHE A 228 -12.46 19.66 -30.68
N GLN A 229 -11.22 19.67 -31.17
CA GLN A 229 -10.04 19.84 -30.32
C GLN A 229 -10.12 21.15 -29.54
N GLN A 230 -10.44 22.27 -30.22
CA GLN A 230 -10.53 23.57 -29.59
C GLN A 230 -11.60 23.61 -28.49
N ILE A 231 -12.80 23.09 -28.75
CA ILE A 231 -13.88 23.00 -27.74
C ILE A 231 -13.42 22.18 -26.53
N MET A 232 -12.85 21.00 -26.77
CA MET A 232 -12.44 20.10 -25.70
C MET A 232 -11.29 20.68 -24.86
N THR A 233 -10.31 21.33 -25.47
CA THR A 233 -9.19 21.96 -24.74
C THR A 233 -9.63 23.17 -23.93
N THR A 234 -10.58 23.97 -24.43
CA THR A 234 -11.03 25.19 -23.77
C THR A 234 -12.08 24.92 -22.68
N VAL A 235 -13.14 24.17 -23.00
CA VAL A 235 -14.27 23.94 -22.08
C VAL A 235 -13.99 22.80 -21.10
N LYS A 236 -13.33 21.74 -21.57
CA LYS A 236 -13.16 20.48 -20.82
C LYS A 236 -11.70 20.14 -20.56
N GLY A 237 -10.81 21.14 -20.61
CA GLY A 237 -9.35 20.96 -20.44
C GLY A 237 -8.96 20.22 -19.16
N HIS A 238 -9.72 20.38 -18.06
CA HIS A 238 -9.51 19.67 -16.79
C HIS A 238 -9.73 18.15 -16.85
N LEU A 239 -10.51 17.66 -17.82
CA LEU A 239 -10.77 16.23 -17.99
C LEU A 239 -9.75 15.55 -18.90
N LEU A 240 -8.89 16.34 -19.57
CA LEU A 240 -7.97 15.84 -20.58
C LEU A 240 -6.58 15.64 -20.01
N THR A 241 -6.10 14.41 -20.08
CA THR A 241 -4.69 14.09 -19.87
C THR A 241 -3.86 14.56 -21.04
N ASP A 242 -2.54 14.67 -20.86
CA ASP A 242 -1.64 14.99 -21.99
C ASP A 242 -1.76 13.97 -23.12
N PHE A 243 -1.99 12.69 -22.78
CA PHE A 243 -2.24 11.65 -23.77
C PHE A 243 -3.52 11.94 -24.58
N VAL A 244 -4.65 12.15 -23.91
CA VAL A 244 -5.93 12.42 -24.61
C VAL A 244 -5.85 13.72 -25.39
N ARG A 245 -5.30 14.79 -24.80
CA ARG A 245 -5.13 16.11 -25.41
C ARG A 245 -4.37 16.05 -26.73
N ASN A 246 -3.25 15.31 -26.77
CA ASN A 246 -2.43 15.17 -27.97
C ASN A 246 -3.08 14.30 -29.05
N ASN A 247 -4.06 13.47 -28.68
CA ASN A 247 -4.72 12.51 -29.57
C ASN A 247 -6.16 12.89 -29.95
N LEU A 248 -6.67 14.07 -29.56
CA LEU A 248 -8.04 14.51 -29.86
C LEU A 248 -8.36 14.52 -31.37
N ILE A 249 -7.41 14.93 -32.22
CA ILE A 249 -7.60 14.90 -33.67
C ILE A 249 -7.63 13.45 -34.15
N ALA A 250 -6.68 12.62 -33.70
CA ALA A 250 -6.54 11.23 -34.13
C ALA A 250 -7.76 10.37 -33.75
N VAL A 251 -8.24 10.49 -32.51
CA VAL A 251 -9.39 9.73 -32.00
C VAL A 251 -10.69 10.12 -32.69
N SER A 252 -10.80 11.38 -33.12
CA SER A 252 -11.97 11.89 -33.85
C SER A 252 -11.99 11.49 -35.34
N GLY A 253 -10.91 10.88 -35.85
CA GLY A 253 -10.67 10.61 -37.27
C GLY A 253 -10.88 9.16 -37.74
N GLY A 254 -11.71 8.37 -37.05
CA GLY A 254 -11.91 6.95 -37.35
C GLY A 254 -12.75 6.62 -38.59
N GLY A 255 -12.10 6.50 -39.76
CA GLY A 255 -12.55 5.67 -40.90
C GLY A 255 -13.36 6.34 -42.03
N ALA A 256 -12.77 6.38 -43.23
CA ALA A 256 -13.32 6.55 -44.60
C ALA A 256 -14.33 7.68 -44.93
N VAL A 257 -14.93 8.40 -43.97
CA VAL A 257 -15.96 9.42 -44.23
C VAL A 257 -15.68 10.70 -43.43
N GLY A 258 -14.72 11.48 -43.91
CA GLY A 258 -14.55 12.91 -43.59
C GLY A 258 -14.04 13.24 -42.18
N HIS A 259 -13.21 14.28 -42.09
CA HIS A 259 -12.64 14.84 -40.86
C HIS A 259 -13.68 15.60 -40.00
N LYS A 260 -14.83 14.99 -39.73
CA LYS A 260 -15.97 15.61 -39.05
C LYS A 260 -16.42 14.81 -37.83
N VAL A 261 -16.73 15.51 -36.75
CA VAL A 261 -17.24 14.98 -35.49
C VAL A 261 -18.73 15.27 -35.38
N SER A 262 -19.55 14.23 -35.20
CA SER A 262 -20.98 14.37 -35.00
C SER A 262 -21.32 14.71 -33.55
N PHE A 263 -22.48 15.34 -33.32
CA PHE A 263 -22.94 15.62 -31.95
C PHE A 263 -23.05 14.37 -31.06
N PRO A 264 -23.57 13.20 -31.53
CA PRO A 264 -23.58 11.98 -30.72
C PRO A 264 -22.18 11.50 -30.31
N TYR A 265 -21.18 11.64 -31.20
CA TYR A 265 -19.78 11.31 -30.86
C TYR A 265 -19.28 12.25 -29.78
N TYR A 266 -19.47 13.57 -29.97
CA TYR A 266 -19.08 14.59 -28.99
C TYR A 266 -19.69 14.33 -27.61
N ALA A 267 -20.99 14.00 -27.56
CA ALA A 267 -21.69 13.69 -26.32
C ALA A 267 -21.15 12.40 -25.67
N ALA A 268 -20.95 11.33 -26.45
CA ALA A 268 -20.40 10.07 -25.94
C ALA A 268 -18.95 10.23 -25.44
N PHE A 269 -18.12 11.03 -26.11
CA PHE A 269 -16.74 11.30 -25.70
C PHE A 269 -16.69 12.01 -24.34
N ASN A 270 -17.48 13.08 -24.16
CA ASN A 270 -17.57 13.79 -22.89
C ASN A 270 -18.11 12.90 -21.76
N SER A 271 -19.15 12.13 -22.07
CA SER A 271 -19.77 11.20 -21.14
C SER A 271 -18.80 10.09 -20.69
N LEU A 272 -17.98 9.56 -21.61
CA LEU A 272 -16.91 8.60 -21.29
C LEU A 272 -15.91 9.19 -20.30
N LEU A 273 -15.37 10.39 -20.60
CA LEU A 273 -14.39 11.05 -19.73
C LEU A 273 -14.95 11.32 -18.33
N ALA A 274 -16.22 11.70 -18.22
CA ALA A 274 -16.89 11.91 -16.95
C ALA A 274 -17.06 10.61 -16.13
N LYS A 275 -17.15 9.45 -16.81
CA LYS A 275 -17.42 8.13 -16.22
C LYS A 275 -16.18 7.23 -16.09
N MET A 276 -14.97 7.76 -16.26
CA MET A 276 -13.73 6.96 -16.21
C MET A 276 -13.54 6.17 -14.90
N GLU A 277 -14.02 6.70 -13.77
CA GLU A 277 -14.02 5.96 -12.49
C GLU A 277 -14.92 4.73 -12.53
N LEU A 278 -16.08 4.82 -13.18
CA LEU A 278 -16.97 3.67 -13.36
C LEU A 278 -16.33 2.65 -14.30
N ILE A 279 -15.74 3.10 -15.43
CA ILE A 279 -14.98 2.26 -16.37
C ILE A 279 -13.89 1.47 -15.65
N LYS A 280 -13.09 2.16 -14.81
CA LYS A 280 -12.04 1.54 -13.99
C LYS A 280 -12.59 0.49 -13.03
N ARG A 281 -13.73 0.76 -12.38
CA ARG A 281 -14.40 -0.22 -11.48
C ARG A 281 -14.90 -1.44 -12.22
N VAL A 282 -15.49 -1.27 -13.41
CA VAL A 282 -15.92 -2.41 -14.24
C VAL A 282 -14.72 -3.29 -14.60
N TYR A 283 -13.63 -2.67 -15.08
CA TYR A 283 -12.39 -3.36 -15.42
C TYR A 283 -11.83 -4.14 -14.20
N LEU A 284 -11.65 -3.47 -13.06
CA LEU A 284 -11.11 -4.10 -11.85
C LEU A 284 -12.01 -5.21 -11.29
N SER A 285 -13.33 -5.03 -11.35
CA SER A 285 -14.31 -6.05 -10.94
C SER A 285 -14.21 -7.30 -11.81
N TYR A 286 -13.95 -7.15 -13.10
CA TYR A 286 -13.74 -8.26 -14.02
C TYR A 286 -12.41 -8.98 -13.74
N CYS A 287 -11.33 -8.20 -13.56
CA CYS A 287 -9.99 -8.73 -13.37
C CYS A 287 -9.77 -9.42 -12.01
N ARG A 288 -10.67 -9.26 -11.03
CA ARG A 288 -10.57 -9.86 -9.67
C ARG A 288 -9.18 -9.68 -9.03
N GLY A 289 -8.56 -8.52 -9.24
CA GLY A 289 -7.23 -8.18 -8.72
C GLY A 289 -6.04 -8.58 -9.61
N ASN A 290 -6.24 -9.24 -10.76
CA ASN A 290 -5.17 -9.49 -11.74
C ASN A 290 -5.01 -8.29 -12.68
N ILE A 291 -4.07 -7.41 -12.35
CA ILE A 291 -3.86 -6.11 -13.01
C ILE A 291 -3.21 -6.22 -14.40
N GLU A 292 -2.58 -7.35 -14.69
CA GLU A 292 -1.92 -7.63 -15.98
C GLU A 292 -2.89 -8.23 -17.02
N LEU A 293 -4.15 -8.48 -16.63
CA LEU A 293 -5.13 -9.09 -17.52
C LEU A 293 -5.60 -8.10 -18.58
N GLU A 294 -5.24 -8.35 -19.83
CA GLU A 294 -5.79 -7.65 -20.98
C GLU A 294 -7.23 -8.08 -21.27
N MET A 295 -8.12 -7.11 -21.54
CA MET A 295 -9.53 -7.37 -21.85
C MET A 295 -9.86 -7.02 -23.30
N THR A 296 -10.61 -7.87 -23.98
CA THR A 296 -11.14 -7.57 -25.33
C THR A 296 -12.38 -6.66 -25.26
N LYS A 297 -12.75 -6.04 -26.39
CA LYS A 297 -13.93 -5.17 -26.48
C LYS A 297 -15.21 -5.92 -26.11
N GLU A 298 -15.35 -7.16 -26.57
CA GLU A 298 -16.51 -8.01 -26.31
C GLU A 298 -16.63 -8.38 -24.83
N GLU A 299 -15.51 -8.72 -24.19
CA GLU A 299 -15.46 -9.02 -22.74
C GLU A 299 -15.81 -7.79 -21.90
N PHE A 300 -15.31 -6.62 -22.30
CA PHE A 300 -15.64 -5.37 -21.61
C PHE A 300 -17.12 -5.00 -21.80
N LEU A 301 -17.68 -5.17 -22.99
CA LEU A 301 -19.11 -5.01 -23.25
C LEU A 301 -19.97 -5.97 -22.42
N LEU A 302 -19.53 -7.22 -22.24
CA LEU A 302 -20.19 -8.18 -21.36
C LEU A 302 -20.15 -7.72 -19.89
N ALA A 303 -18.99 -7.24 -19.43
CA ALA A 303 -18.81 -6.75 -18.06
C ALA A 303 -19.66 -5.51 -17.76
N THR A 304 -19.88 -4.65 -18.76
CA THR A 304 -20.69 -3.43 -18.64
C THR A 304 -22.20 -3.68 -18.68
N GLN A 305 -22.70 -4.89 -18.99
CA GLN A 305 -24.15 -5.18 -19.03
C GLN A 305 -24.86 -4.93 -17.69
N SER A 306 -24.15 -5.06 -16.57
CA SER A 306 -24.68 -4.75 -15.23
C SER A 306 -24.76 -3.25 -14.92
N TYR A 307 -24.20 -2.41 -15.80
CA TYR A 307 -24.10 -0.96 -15.65
C TYR A 307 -24.84 -0.25 -16.78
N ALA A 308 -26.12 0.08 -16.56
CA ALA A 308 -26.98 0.73 -17.56
C ALA A 308 -26.49 2.11 -18.04
N GLN A 309 -25.54 2.72 -17.32
CA GLN A 309 -25.03 4.06 -17.60
C GLN A 309 -23.94 4.08 -18.68
N ILE A 310 -23.37 2.92 -19.07
CA ILE A 310 -22.28 2.86 -20.06
C ILE A 310 -22.86 2.46 -21.42
N THR A 311 -22.60 3.26 -22.45
CA THR A 311 -23.09 2.97 -23.81
C THR A 311 -22.05 2.20 -24.62
N PRO A 312 -22.47 1.38 -25.61
CA PRO A 312 -21.53 0.72 -26.52
C PRO A 312 -20.64 1.70 -27.29
N TYR A 313 -21.12 2.93 -27.53
CA TYR A 313 -20.36 3.96 -28.24
C TYR A 313 -19.25 4.56 -27.38
N GLU A 314 -19.50 4.75 -26.07
CA GLU A 314 -18.45 5.12 -25.10
C GLU A 314 -17.36 4.04 -25.04
N VAL A 315 -17.74 2.76 -25.05
CA VAL A 315 -16.78 1.64 -25.08
C VAL A 315 -15.97 1.62 -26.38
N GLU A 316 -16.59 1.94 -27.51
CA GLU A 316 -15.88 2.06 -28.79
C GLU A 316 -14.82 3.16 -28.76
N ILE A 317 -15.16 4.34 -28.23
CA ILE A 317 -14.22 5.45 -28.06
C ILE A 317 -13.08 5.05 -27.11
N LEU A 318 -13.39 4.37 -26.00
CA LEU A 318 -12.38 3.89 -25.04
C LEU A 318 -11.36 2.95 -25.69
N PHE A 319 -11.83 1.96 -26.46
CA PHE A 319 -10.95 1.04 -27.17
C PHE A 319 -10.17 1.71 -28.29
N HIS A 320 -10.73 2.72 -28.95
CA HIS A 320 -10.00 3.49 -29.94
C HIS A 320 -8.87 4.32 -29.30
N LEU A 321 -9.10 4.92 -28.13
CA LEU A 321 -8.05 5.58 -27.34
C LEU A 321 -6.95 4.58 -26.92
N SER A 322 -7.33 3.36 -26.53
CA SER A 322 -6.39 2.28 -26.19
C SER A 322 -5.51 1.88 -27.39
N GLU A 323 -6.12 1.74 -28.58
CA GLU A 323 -5.40 1.40 -29.81
C GLU A 323 -4.43 2.51 -30.25
N LEU A 324 -4.75 3.78 -29.99
CA LEU A 324 -3.83 4.90 -30.21
C LEU A 324 -2.63 4.87 -29.26
N ALA A 325 -2.82 4.37 -28.03
CA ALA A 325 -1.72 4.20 -27.07
C ALA A 325 -0.80 3.04 -27.48
N HIS A 326 -1.37 1.99 -28.06
CA HIS A 326 -0.70 0.76 -28.47
C HIS A 326 -1.12 0.31 -29.87
N PRO A 327 -0.47 0.84 -30.95
CA PRO A 327 -0.85 0.52 -32.32
C PRO A 327 -0.82 -1.00 -32.60
N GLY A 328 -1.96 -1.55 -33.03
CA GLY A 328 -2.11 -2.97 -33.38
C GLY A 328 -2.59 -3.88 -32.24
N ILE A 329 -2.68 -3.38 -31.01
CA ILE A 329 -3.25 -4.09 -29.86
C ILE A 329 -4.70 -3.63 -29.67
N LYS A 330 -5.64 -4.59 -29.70
CA LYS A 330 -7.09 -4.34 -29.57
C LYS A 330 -7.65 -4.71 -28.20
N SER A 331 -6.76 -4.90 -27.23
CA SER A 331 -7.11 -5.14 -25.84
C SER A 331 -6.98 -3.86 -25.02
N LEU A 332 -7.73 -3.81 -23.92
CA LEU A 332 -7.68 -2.77 -22.92
C LEU A 332 -6.88 -3.28 -21.72
N SER A 333 -5.83 -2.55 -21.35
CA SER A 333 -5.10 -2.78 -20.10
C SER A 333 -5.43 -1.70 -19.07
N LEU A 334 -5.11 -1.95 -17.79
CA LEU A 334 -5.24 -0.90 -16.78
C LEU A 334 -4.34 0.30 -17.10
N LEU A 335 -3.16 0.06 -17.69
CA LEU A 335 -2.23 1.12 -18.04
C LEU A 335 -2.85 2.09 -19.05
N ASP A 336 -3.70 1.59 -19.96
CA ASP A 336 -4.41 2.41 -20.94
C ASP A 336 -5.50 3.25 -20.28
N ILE A 337 -6.26 2.65 -19.35
CA ILE A 337 -7.24 3.37 -18.52
C ILE A 337 -6.54 4.48 -17.72
N GLU A 338 -5.36 4.20 -17.13
CA GLU A 338 -4.57 5.17 -16.37
C GLU A 338 -3.94 6.26 -17.26
N ARG A 339 -3.69 6.01 -18.55
CA ARG A 339 -3.27 7.07 -19.48
C ARG A 339 -4.41 8.01 -19.85
N ILE A 340 -5.64 7.50 -19.86
CA ILE A 340 -6.86 8.30 -20.17
C ILE A 340 -7.32 9.06 -18.92
N ASP A 341 -7.19 8.50 -17.72
CA ASP A 341 -7.49 9.16 -16.43
C ASP A 341 -6.53 8.68 -15.30
N PRO A 342 -5.37 9.36 -15.10
CA PRO A 342 -4.33 8.95 -14.19
C PRO A 342 -4.63 9.24 -12.71
N GLU A 343 -5.56 10.14 -12.39
CA GLU A 343 -5.55 10.83 -11.09
C GLU A 343 -6.77 10.63 -10.19
N ARG A 344 -7.86 10.00 -10.64
CA ARG A 344 -9.08 9.99 -9.80
C ARG A 344 -9.12 9.01 -8.62
N LEU A 345 -8.16 8.09 -8.50
CA LEU A 345 -7.78 7.35 -7.28
C LEU A 345 -6.74 6.28 -7.65
N LYS A 346 -5.50 6.37 -7.14
CA LYS A 346 -4.52 5.27 -7.23
C LYS A 346 -4.87 4.14 -6.25
N ARG A 347 -6.00 3.44 -6.45
CA ARG A 347 -6.39 2.26 -5.65
C ARG A 347 -5.58 1.02 -6.03
N HIS A 348 -4.32 0.96 -5.65
CA HIS A 348 -3.49 -0.24 -5.84
C HIS A 348 -3.19 -0.94 -4.53
N SER A 349 -4.05 -1.88 -4.17
CA SER A 349 -3.75 -2.91 -3.17
C SER A 349 -3.24 -4.14 -3.93
N GLN A 350 -1.92 -4.29 -4.09
CA GLN A 350 -1.33 -5.45 -4.76
C GLN A 350 -1.47 -6.78 -3.97
N VAL A 351 -2.05 -6.75 -2.76
CA VAL A 351 -2.35 -7.96 -1.98
C VAL A 351 -3.63 -7.70 -1.19
N GLU A 352 -4.74 -8.39 -1.52
CA GLU A 352 -5.91 -8.42 -0.64
C GLU A 352 -5.47 -8.91 0.75
N ARG A 353 -5.53 -8.04 1.75
CA ARG A 353 -5.30 -8.43 3.14
C ARG A 353 -6.39 -9.43 3.53
N LEU A 354 -6.00 -10.68 3.78
CA LEU A 354 -6.93 -11.74 4.19
C LEU A 354 -7.60 -11.40 5.54
N VAL A 355 -6.89 -10.67 6.39
CA VAL A 355 -7.37 -10.19 7.69
C VAL A 355 -6.81 -8.79 7.95
N ASN A 356 -7.67 -7.82 8.27
CA ASN A 356 -7.30 -6.48 8.73
C ASN A 356 -8.00 -6.21 10.07
N ILE A 357 -7.29 -6.36 11.18
CA ILE A 357 -7.83 -6.13 12.52
C ILE A 357 -7.14 -4.91 13.11
N LYS A 358 -7.92 -3.86 13.40
CA LYS A 358 -7.42 -2.67 14.12
C LYS A 358 -7.64 -2.92 15.62
N ALA A 359 -6.55 -3.14 16.37
CA ALA A 359 -6.61 -3.46 17.79
C ALA A 359 -6.53 -2.21 18.69
N VAL A 360 -5.97 -1.09 18.21
CA VAL A 360 -5.86 0.17 18.96
C VAL A 360 -6.04 1.39 18.04
N GLU A 361 -6.70 2.46 18.50
CA GLU A 361 -6.93 3.69 17.72
C GLU A 361 -5.80 4.74 17.87
N SER A 362 -5.08 4.78 18.99
CA SER A 362 -3.96 5.71 19.24
C SER A 362 -2.82 5.10 20.05
N LYS A 363 -1.59 5.63 19.90
CA LYS A 363 -0.38 5.16 20.62
C LYS A 363 -0.52 5.23 22.16
N ASP A 364 -1.37 6.12 22.66
CA ASP A 364 -1.54 6.39 24.10
C ASP A 364 -2.41 5.36 24.83
N GLN A 365 -3.20 4.56 24.10
CA GLN A 365 -4.04 3.49 24.66
C GLN A 365 -3.33 2.14 24.77
N ARG A 366 -2.00 2.11 24.58
CA ARG A 366 -1.21 0.87 24.55
C ARG A 366 -1.06 0.26 25.95
N GLY A 367 -2.00 -0.61 26.32
CA GLY A 367 -1.93 -1.42 27.53
C GLY A 367 -0.85 -2.52 27.46
N VAL A 368 -0.46 -3.06 28.61
CA VAL A 368 0.48 -4.19 28.69
C VAL A 368 -0.05 -5.43 27.94
N GLY A 369 -1.37 -5.65 27.97
CA GLY A 369 -2.01 -6.77 27.28
C GLY A 369 -1.89 -6.71 25.75
N THR A 370 -1.99 -5.52 25.14
CA THR A 370 -1.86 -5.37 23.69
C THR A 370 -0.42 -5.58 23.23
N ALA A 371 0.57 -5.15 24.02
CA ALA A 371 1.99 -5.43 23.75
C ALA A 371 2.34 -6.92 23.81
N VAL A 372 1.72 -7.67 24.74
CA VAL A 372 1.87 -9.13 24.81
C VAL A 372 1.23 -9.81 23.59
N LEU A 373 0.05 -9.38 23.18
CA LEU A 373 -0.65 -9.92 22.02
C LEU A 373 0.12 -9.65 20.71
N GLU A 374 0.68 -8.46 20.57
CA GLU A 374 1.55 -8.09 19.44
C GLU A 374 2.81 -8.96 19.40
N SER A 375 3.45 -9.17 20.54
CA SER A 375 4.63 -10.03 20.65
C SER A 375 4.30 -11.48 20.29
N ALA A 376 3.13 -11.99 20.73
CA ALA A 376 2.66 -13.33 20.37
C ALA A 376 2.35 -13.47 18.88
N TYR A 377 1.76 -12.44 18.27
CA TYR A 377 1.50 -12.38 16.83
C TYR A 377 2.82 -12.40 16.02
N ARG A 378 3.79 -11.53 16.36
CA ARG A 378 5.11 -11.49 15.71
C ARG A 378 5.86 -12.80 15.89
N PHE A 379 5.77 -13.41 17.06
CA PHE A 379 6.34 -14.72 17.35
C PHE A 379 5.75 -15.83 16.47
N LEU A 380 4.43 -15.85 16.30
CA LEU A 380 3.75 -16.83 15.45
C LEU A 380 4.16 -16.67 13.98
N MET A 381 4.14 -15.44 13.46
CA MET A 381 4.56 -15.15 12.09
C MET A 381 6.03 -15.53 11.87
N GLY A 382 6.91 -15.18 12.83
CA GLY A 382 8.32 -15.55 12.80
C GLY A 382 8.56 -17.06 12.86
N SER A 383 7.73 -17.80 13.60
CA SER A 383 7.79 -19.26 13.70
C SER A 383 7.44 -19.94 12.37
N ILE A 384 6.35 -19.51 11.73
CA ILE A 384 5.91 -20.04 10.43
C ILE A 384 6.96 -19.70 9.37
N ALA A 385 7.41 -18.45 9.32
CA ALA A 385 8.48 -18.01 8.43
C ALA A 385 9.78 -18.82 8.60
N GLY A 386 10.19 -19.05 9.85
CA GLY A 386 11.35 -19.87 10.18
C GLY A 386 11.22 -21.33 9.72
N ALA A 387 10.02 -21.91 9.86
CA ALA A 387 9.72 -23.25 9.36
C ALA A 387 9.76 -23.33 7.82
N CYS A 388 9.22 -22.32 7.13
CA CYS A 388 9.29 -22.21 5.67
C CYS A 388 10.75 -22.13 5.19
N GLY A 389 11.56 -21.27 5.80
CA GLY A 389 12.97 -21.12 5.44
C GLY A 389 13.80 -22.38 5.74
N ALA A 390 13.54 -23.05 6.86
CA ALA A 390 14.18 -24.33 7.18
C ALA A 390 13.81 -25.41 6.17
N THR A 391 12.54 -25.47 5.77
CA THR A 391 12.03 -26.45 4.79
C THR A 391 12.69 -26.24 3.43
N ALA A 392 12.73 -25.00 2.92
CA ALA A 392 13.28 -24.72 1.60
C ALA A 392 14.76 -25.11 1.43
N VAL A 393 15.56 -25.00 2.49
CA VAL A 393 17.00 -25.30 2.45
C VAL A 393 17.32 -26.71 2.97
N TYR A 394 16.34 -27.42 3.52
CA TYR A 394 16.54 -28.74 4.11
C TYR A 394 17.23 -29.77 3.19
N PRO A 395 16.92 -29.86 1.88
CA PRO A 395 17.63 -30.76 0.98
C PRO A 395 19.15 -30.52 0.94
N ILE A 396 19.57 -29.25 0.99
CA ILE A 396 20.98 -28.87 1.02
C ILE A 396 21.61 -29.29 2.36
N ASP A 397 20.89 -29.07 3.46
CA ASP A 397 21.33 -29.47 4.80
C ASP A 397 21.45 -31.01 4.94
N LEU A 398 20.53 -31.77 4.35
CA LEU A 398 20.60 -33.24 4.35
C LEU A 398 21.83 -33.74 3.57
N VAL A 399 22.05 -33.24 2.36
CA VAL A 399 23.21 -33.63 1.54
C VAL A 399 24.51 -33.28 2.26
N LYS A 400 24.59 -32.06 2.81
CA LYS A 400 25.74 -31.61 3.61
C LYS A 400 26.00 -32.54 4.79
N THR A 401 24.99 -32.85 5.59
CA THR A 401 25.14 -33.70 6.78
C THR A 401 25.54 -35.12 6.43
N ARG A 402 25.00 -35.73 5.37
CA ARG A 402 25.43 -37.05 4.89
C ARG A 402 26.86 -37.06 4.39
N MET A 403 27.26 -36.04 3.64
CA MET A 403 28.65 -35.87 3.19
C MET A 403 29.60 -35.68 4.38
N GLN A 404 29.20 -34.93 5.41
CA GLN A 404 29.99 -34.71 6.62
C GLN A 404 30.08 -35.96 7.52
N ASN A 405 29.03 -36.78 7.55
CA ASN A 405 28.98 -38.01 8.36
C ASN A 405 29.64 -39.21 7.68
N GLN A 406 29.94 -39.14 6.37
CA GLN A 406 30.67 -40.18 5.66
C GLN A 406 32.10 -40.30 6.19
N ARG A 407 32.42 -41.45 6.80
CA ARG A 407 33.78 -41.75 7.29
C ARG A 407 34.54 -42.56 6.24
N THR A 408 35.79 -42.21 5.96
CA THR A 408 36.69 -42.87 4.98
C THR A 408 37.20 -44.26 5.45
N GLY A 409 36.37 -45.05 6.12
CA GLY A 409 36.83 -46.25 6.83
C GLY A 409 35.81 -47.39 6.96
N SER A 410 34.83 -47.50 6.06
CA SER A 410 34.04 -48.74 5.96
C SER A 410 34.86 -49.79 5.21
N PHE A 411 34.81 -51.04 5.69
CA PHE A 411 35.59 -52.26 5.34
C PHE A 411 35.87 -52.58 3.86
N ILE A 412 35.43 -51.77 2.90
CA ILE A 412 35.47 -52.00 1.45
C ILE A 412 36.24 -50.88 0.70
N GLY A 413 36.70 -49.81 1.36
CA GLY A 413 37.52 -48.77 0.71
C GLY A 413 36.77 -47.87 -0.29
N GLU A 414 35.51 -48.17 -0.62
CA GLU A 414 34.66 -47.31 -1.45
C GLU A 414 33.91 -46.27 -0.60
N VAL A 415 34.07 -45.00 -0.98
CA VAL A 415 33.27 -43.88 -0.46
C VAL A 415 31.82 -43.98 -0.96
N MET A 416 30.84 -43.94 -0.04
CA MET A 416 29.40 -44.04 -0.39
C MET A 416 28.96 -42.95 -1.39
N TYR A 417 29.48 -41.74 -1.24
CA TYR A 417 29.19 -40.57 -2.07
C TYR A 417 30.51 -39.96 -2.57
N LYS A 418 30.62 -39.75 -3.89
CA LYS A 418 31.81 -39.15 -4.52
C LYS A 418 31.87 -37.64 -4.35
N ASN A 419 30.70 -36.99 -4.41
CA ASN A 419 30.53 -35.55 -4.21
C ASN A 419 29.09 -35.24 -3.76
N SER A 420 28.79 -34.00 -3.40
CA SER A 420 27.46 -33.58 -2.96
C SER A 420 26.36 -33.84 -4.00
N PHE A 421 26.68 -33.72 -5.28
CA PHE A 421 25.72 -33.98 -6.37
C PHE A 421 25.41 -35.48 -6.52
N ASP A 422 26.41 -36.34 -6.39
CA ASP A 422 26.26 -37.80 -6.34
C ASP A 422 25.45 -38.22 -5.12
N CYS A 423 25.68 -37.60 -3.96
CA CYS A 423 24.86 -37.79 -2.77
C CYS A 423 23.40 -37.42 -3.03
N PHE A 424 23.12 -36.22 -3.55
CA PHE A 424 21.78 -35.79 -3.92
C PHE A 424 21.10 -36.75 -4.90
N LYS A 425 21.77 -37.11 -6.00
CA LYS A 425 21.25 -38.02 -7.03
C LYS A 425 20.95 -39.41 -6.46
N LYS A 426 21.81 -39.95 -5.60
CA LYS A 426 21.60 -41.24 -4.93
C LYS A 426 20.43 -41.18 -3.95
N VAL A 427 20.29 -40.10 -3.16
CA VAL A 427 19.14 -39.92 -2.26
C VAL A 427 17.84 -39.92 -3.06
N VAL A 428 17.76 -39.12 -4.13
CA VAL A 428 16.56 -39.07 -4.98
C VAL A 428 16.27 -40.43 -5.65
N LYS A 429 17.30 -41.13 -6.13
CA LYS A 429 17.14 -42.42 -6.81
C LYS A 429 16.72 -43.56 -5.87
N PHE A 430 17.28 -43.61 -4.64
CA PHE A 430 17.11 -44.75 -3.73
C PHE A 430 16.11 -44.50 -2.60
N GLU A 431 15.88 -43.25 -2.20
CA GLU A 431 14.93 -42.87 -1.12
C GLU A 431 13.75 -42.05 -1.62
N GLY A 432 13.75 -41.68 -2.91
CA GLY A 432 12.73 -40.82 -3.53
C GLY A 432 12.89 -39.34 -3.18
N LEU A 433 12.05 -38.50 -3.80
CA LEU A 433 12.05 -37.06 -3.57
C LEU A 433 11.74 -36.67 -2.11
N LEU A 434 10.85 -37.40 -1.44
CA LEU A 434 10.55 -37.18 -0.01
C LEU A 434 11.70 -37.62 0.91
N GLY A 435 12.61 -38.48 0.44
CA GLY A 435 13.83 -38.85 1.16
C GLY A 435 14.71 -37.65 1.49
N LEU A 436 14.68 -36.60 0.65
CA LEU A 436 15.39 -35.34 0.90
C LEU A 436 14.88 -34.58 2.13
N TYR A 437 13.68 -34.89 2.62
CA TYR A 437 13.03 -34.23 3.77
C TYR A 437 12.97 -35.12 5.02
N ARG A 438 13.64 -36.28 4.99
CA ARG A 438 13.64 -37.23 6.10
C ARG A 438 14.45 -36.68 7.29
N GLY A 439 13.71 -36.19 8.30
CA GLY A 439 14.27 -35.53 9.49
C GLY A 439 13.96 -34.02 9.58
N LEU A 440 13.08 -33.51 8.71
CA LEU A 440 12.66 -32.10 8.72
C LEU A 440 11.96 -31.70 10.03
N VAL A 441 11.10 -32.55 10.59
CA VAL A 441 10.32 -32.23 11.81
C VAL A 441 11.23 -31.87 13.00
N PRO A 442 12.23 -32.71 13.39
CA PRO A 442 13.20 -32.32 14.41
C PRO A 442 13.97 -31.03 14.11
N GLN A 443 14.18 -30.70 12.83
CA GLN A 443 14.84 -29.47 12.42
C GLN A 443 13.93 -28.25 12.62
N ILE A 444 12.65 -28.34 12.21
CA ILE A 444 11.66 -27.26 12.40
C ILE A 444 11.47 -26.97 13.90
N VAL A 445 11.36 -28.01 14.74
CA VAL A 445 11.20 -27.85 16.20
C VAL A 445 12.36 -27.06 16.82
N GLY A 446 13.57 -27.18 16.28
CA GLY A 446 14.72 -26.37 16.72
C GLY A 446 14.76 -24.96 16.13
N VAL A 447 14.48 -24.82 14.83
CA VAL A 447 14.71 -23.58 14.08
C VAL A 447 13.56 -22.58 14.21
N ALA A 448 12.30 -23.05 14.29
CA ALA A 448 11.15 -22.15 14.33
C ALA A 448 11.15 -21.26 15.60
N PRO A 449 11.34 -21.78 16.83
CA PRO A 449 11.44 -20.92 18.02
C PRO A 449 12.65 -20.00 17.96
N GLU A 450 13.77 -20.50 17.41
CA GLU A 450 14.99 -19.71 17.21
C GLU A 450 14.71 -18.45 16.38
N LYS A 451 14.07 -18.59 15.21
CA LYS A 451 13.77 -17.46 14.33
C LYS A 451 12.69 -16.55 14.89
N ALA A 452 11.67 -17.12 15.54
CA ALA A 452 10.57 -16.36 16.14
C ALA A 452 11.06 -15.37 17.21
N ILE A 453 11.89 -15.83 18.15
CA ILE A 453 12.43 -14.99 19.22
C ILE A 453 13.31 -13.88 18.64
N LYS A 454 14.17 -14.24 17.69
CA LYS A 454 15.10 -13.31 17.06
C LYS A 454 14.38 -12.19 16.30
N LEU A 455 13.39 -12.53 15.47
CA LEU A 455 12.62 -11.54 14.70
C LEU A 455 11.77 -10.65 15.63
N THR A 456 11.06 -11.26 16.58
CA THR A 456 10.20 -10.53 17.52
C THR A 456 10.99 -9.52 18.35
N MET A 457 12.15 -9.92 18.88
CA MET A 457 12.97 -9.04 19.71
C MET A 457 13.66 -7.95 18.89
N ASN A 458 14.10 -8.27 17.66
CA ASN A 458 14.65 -7.27 16.75
C ASN A 458 13.61 -6.18 16.46
N ASP A 459 12.39 -6.57 16.09
CA ASP A 459 11.32 -5.63 15.77
C ASP A 459 10.91 -4.82 16.99
N PHE A 460 10.80 -5.45 18.17
CA PHE A 460 10.51 -4.77 19.43
C PHE A 460 11.56 -3.69 19.79
N MET A 461 12.85 -3.99 19.58
CA MET A 461 13.92 -3.03 19.86
C MET A 461 13.98 -1.92 18.80
N ARG A 462 13.76 -2.24 17.52
CA ARG A 462 13.67 -1.24 16.45
C ARG A 462 12.53 -0.26 16.70
N ASP A 463 11.38 -0.74 17.19
CA ASP A 463 10.25 0.12 17.57
C ASP A 463 10.61 1.12 18.66
N LYS A 464 11.49 0.75 19.61
CA LYS A 464 11.95 1.63 20.69
C LYS A 464 12.99 2.66 20.24
N PHE A 465 13.82 2.31 19.26
CA PHE A 465 14.87 3.20 18.74
C PHE A 465 14.41 4.06 17.54
N THR A 466 13.17 3.88 17.06
CA THR A 466 12.63 4.69 15.98
C THR A 466 12.27 6.08 16.50
N ASP A 467 12.86 7.11 15.90
CA ASP A 467 12.48 8.51 16.13
C ASP A 467 12.16 9.16 14.79
N LYS A 468 10.97 9.77 14.66
CA LYS A 468 10.46 10.41 13.43
C LYS A 468 10.58 9.55 12.15
N GLY A 469 10.41 8.23 12.27
CA GLY A 469 10.46 7.30 11.13
C GLY A 469 11.87 6.91 10.67
N HIS A 470 12.92 7.38 11.34
CA HIS A 470 14.30 6.99 11.08
C HIS A 470 14.88 6.24 12.28
N ILE A 471 15.62 5.16 12.02
CA ILE A 471 16.36 4.42 13.06
C ILE A 471 17.85 4.70 12.83
N PRO A 472 18.57 5.24 13.83
CA PRO A 472 20.01 5.43 13.67
C PRO A 472 20.73 4.08 13.58
N LEU A 473 21.83 4.01 12.83
CA LEU A 473 22.57 2.76 12.57
C LEU A 473 22.94 1.99 13.86
N HIS A 474 23.33 2.71 14.92
CA HIS A 474 23.64 2.09 16.21
C HIS A 474 22.39 1.43 16.84
N GLY A 475 21.21 2.03 16.67
CA GLY A 475 19.92 1.47 17.11
C GLY A 475 19.58 0.19 16.35
N GLU A 476 19.88 0.13 15.05
CA GLU A 476 19.68 -1.10 14.25
C GLU A 476 20.62 -2.22 14.67
N ILE A 477 21.91 -1.90 14.87
CA ILE A 477 22.93 -2.84 15.32
C ILE A 477 22.56 -3.39 16.71
N LEU A 478 22.15 -2.52 17.64
CA LEU A 478 21.73 -2.91 18.99
C LEU A 478 20.45 -3.76 18.96
N ALA A 479 19.47 -3.41 18.13
CA ALA A 479 18.27 -4.21 17.98
C ALA A 479 18.59 -5.63 17.46
N GLY A 480 19.44 -5.73 16.44
CA GLY A 480 19.92 -7.01 15.92
C GLY A 480 20.71 -7.80 16.96
N ALA A 481 21.60 -7.15 17.70
CA ALA A 481 22.38 -7.76 18.78
C ALA A 481 21.48 -8.31 19.90
N CYS A 482 20.47 -7.54 20.33
CA CYS A 482 19.48 -7.96 21.32
C CYS A 482 18.65 -9.15 20.82
N GLY A 483 18.27 -9.18 19.55
CA GLY A 483 17.60 -10.33 18.93
C GLY A 483 18.47 -11.59 18.97
N GLY A 484 19.75 -11.49 18.63
CA GLY A 484 20.71 -12.58 18.70
C GLY A 484 20.96 -13.07 20.13
N ALA A 485 21.11 -12.16 21.09
CA ALA A 485 21.33 -12.50 22.50
C ALA A 485 20.11 -13.22 23.09
N SER A 486 18.91 -12.68 22.87
CA SER A 486 17.67 -13.22 23.42
C SER A 486 17.40 -14.62 22.88
N GLN A 487 17.64 -14.84 21.58
CA GLN A 487 17.56 -16.16 20.97
C GLN A 487 18.42 -17.18 21.73
N VAL A 488 19.71 -16.88 21.96
CA VAL A 488 20.64 -17.81 22.62
C VAL A 488 20.18 -18.19 24.02
N VAL A 489 19.66 -17.23 24.80
CA VAL A 489 19.17 -17.49 26.16
C VAL A 489 18.11 -18.59 26.16
N PHE A 490 17.16 -18.53 25.23
CA PHE A 490 16.05 -19.49 25.18
C PHE A 490 16.36 -20.77 24.40
N THR A 491 17.22 -20.71 23.37
CA THR A 491 17.49 -21.88 22.51
C THR A 491 18.67 -22.71 22.95
N ASN A 492 19.58 -22.20 23.81
CA ASN A 492 20.75 -22.97 24.22
C ASN A 492 20.42 -24.32 24.91
N PRO A 493 19.41 -24.43 25.79
CA PRO A 493 18.97 -25.72 26.32
C PRO A 493 18.48 -26.69 25.24
N LEU A 494 17.81 -26.19 24.20
CA LEU A 494 17.36 -27.01 23.06
C LEU A 494 18.55 -27.46 22.20
N GLU A 495 19.51 -26.58 21.94
CA GLU A 495 20.72 -26.90 21.17
C GLU A 495 21.55 -27.99 21.85
N ILE A 496 21.82 -27.89 23.16
CA ILE A 496 22.67 -28.86 23.85
C ILE A 496 22.02 -30.25 23.95
N VAL A 497 20.71 -30.29 24.17
CA VAL A 497 19.94 -31.55 24.18
C VAL A 497 19.97 -32.19 22.79
N LYS A 498 19.77 -31.42 21.72
CA LYS A 498 19.87 -31.89 20.34
C LYS A 498 21.25 -32.47 20.04
N ILE A 499 22.32 -31.76 20.40
CA ILE A 499 23.70 -32.22 20.18
C ILE A 499 23.96 -33.52 20.95
N ARG A 500 23.56 -33.63 22.22
CA ARG A 500 23.75 -34.84 23.03
C ARG A 500 23.02 -36.05 22.45
N LEU A 501 21.79 -35.87 21.99
CA LEU A 501 21.01 -36.93 21.35
C LEU A 501 21.65 -37.38 20.02
N GLN A 502 22.18 -36.43 19.23
CA GLN A 502 22.89 -36.75 17.99
C GLN A 502 24.19 -37.51 18.25
N VAL A 503 24.99 -37.09 19.23
CA VAL A 503 26.26 -37.75 19.59
C VAL A 503 26.00 -39.13 20.22
N ALA A 504 24.98 -39.27 21.06
CA ALA A 504 24.57 -40.57 21.61
C ALA A 504 24.17 -41.56 20.51
N GLY A 505 23.49 -41.09 19.46
CA GLY A 505 23.13 -41.90 18.30
C GLY A 505 24.32 -42.41 17.48
N GLU A 506 25.49 -41.78 17.57
CA GLU A 506 26.71 -42.23 16.88
C GLU A 506 27.48 -43.32 17.64
N ILE A 507 27.20 -43.53 18.94
CA ILE A 507 28.09 -44.26 19.85
C ILE A 507 27.51 -45.63 20.32
N GLN A 508 26.21 -45.93 20.15
CA GLN A 508 25.61 -47.12 20.79
C GLN A 508 24.72 -48.05 19.95
N ASN A 509 24.73 -49.32 20.40
CA ASN A 509 23.86 -50.44 20.03
C ASN A 509 22.36 -50.07 20.04
N PRO A 510 21.53 -50.70 19.18
CA PRO A 510 20.08 -50.40 19.04
C PRO A 510 19.22 -50.49 20.32
N ALA A 511 19.74 -51.04 21.42
CA ALA A 511 19.01 -51.34 22.65
C ALA A 511 19.02 -50.23 23.72
N GLN A 512 19.85 -49.18 23.61
CA GLN A 512 19.90 -48.07 24.57
C GLN A 512 19.61 -46.73 23.88
N ARG A 513 18.33 -46.41 23.70
CA ARG A 513 17.91 -45.06 23.29
C ARG A 513 17.89 -44.15 24.52
N ILE A 514 18.85 -43.24 24.61
CA ILE A 514 18.85 -42.19 25.63
C ILE A 514 17.71 -41.21 25.32
N GLY A 515 16.82 -40.99 26.29
CA GLY A 515 15.69 -40.07 26.16
C GLY A 515 16.07 -38.60 26.42
N VAL A 516 15.23 -37.69 25.97
CA VAL A 516 15.34 -36.24 26.23
C VAL A 516 15.40 -35.96 27.74
N PHE A 517 14.53 -36.61 28.51
CA PHE A 517 14.41 -36.42 29.96
C PHE A 517 15.61 -36.94 30.75
N THR A 518 16.27 -38.01 30.29
CA THR A 518 17.51 -38.51 30.90
C THR A 518 18.65 -37.50 30.70
N VAL A 519 18.77 -36.91 29.50
CA VAL A 519 19.78 -35.86 29.22
C VAL A 519 19.53 -34.61 30.06
N LEU A 520 18.28 -34.18 30.21
CA LEU A 520 17.92 -33.03 31.05
C LEU A 520 18.29 -33.28 32.52
N ARG A 521 18.03 -34.49 33.02
CA ARG A 521 18.34 -34.88 34.41
C ARG A 521 19.84 -35.00 34.66
N GLU A 522 20.60 -35.51 33.69
CA GLU A 522 22.06 -35.67 33.80
C GLU A 522 22.82 -34.34 33.71
N LEU A 523 22.38 -33.41 32.86
CA LEU A 523 23.06 -32.12 32.69
C LEU A 523 22.71 -31.14 33.82
N GLY A 524 21.48 -31.18 34.34
CA GLY A 524 20.97 -30.18 35.28
C GLY A 524 20.92 -28.76 34.68
N PHE A 525 20.41 -27.80 35.44
CA PHE A 525 20.17 -26.43 34.92
C PHE A 525 21.45 -25.74 34.42
N MET A 526 22.55 -25.80 35.19
CA MET A 526 23.82 -25.17 34.80
C MET A 526 24.53 -25.91 33.66
N GLY A 527 24.33 -27.22 33.53
CA GLY A 527 24.85 -27.99 32.40
C GLY A 527 24.15 -27.62 31.09
N LEU A 528 22.88 -27.22 31.12
CA LEU A 528 22.14 -26.79 29.93
C LEU A 528 22.66 -25.50 29.29
N TYR A 529 23.40 -24.69 30.04
CA TYR A 529 24.06 -23.46 29.55
C TYR A 529 25.55 -23.65 29.24
N LYS A 530 26.06 -24.89 29.34
CA LYS A 530 27.45 -25.19 28.96
C LYS A 530 27.63 -24.97 27.46
N GLY A 531 28.55 -24.07 27.10
CA GLY A 531 28.79 -23.66 25.71
C GLY A 531 28.02 -22.41 25.26
N ALA A 532 27.14 -21.84 26.09
CA ALA A 532 26.37 -20.64 25.76
C ALA A 532 27.25 -19.44 25.37
N ARG A 533 28.43 -19.29 26.00
CA ARG A 533 29.40 -18.23 25.64
C ARG A 533 29.83 -18.29 24.17
N ALA A 534 30.00 -19.50 23.63
CA ALA A 534 30.35 -19.67 22.22
C ALA A 534 29.16 -19.40 21.30
N CYS A 535 27.93 -19.69 21.76
CA CYS A 535 26.71 -19.33 21.05
C CYS A 535 26.52 -17.81 20.99
N PHE A 536 26.69 -17.09 22.11
CA PHE A 536 26.65 -15.63 22.14
C PHE A 536 27.67 -14.99 21.20
N LEU A 537 28.92 -15.49 21.20
CA LEU A 537 29.99 -15.00 20.32
C LEU A 537 29.62 -15.11 18.82
N ARG A 538 28.80 -16.10 18.45
CA ARG A 538 28.36 -16.30 17.07
C ARG A 538 27.08 -15.51 16.76
N ASP A 539 26.05 -15.64 17.60
CA ASP A 539 24.69 -15.23 17.24
C ASP A 539 24.44 -13.74 17.43
N ILE A 540 25.14 -13.09 18.39
CA ILE A 540 25.08 -11.63 18.57
C ILE A 540 25.69 -10.92 17.35
N PRO A 541 26.96 -11.17 16.96
CA PRO A 541 27.54 -10.48 15.80
C PRO A 541 26.83 -10.82 14.50
N PHE A 542 26.36 -12.07 14.33
CA PHE A 542 25.61 -12.44 13.13
C PHE A 542 24.35 -11.59 12.98
N SER A 543 23.59 -11.41 14.05
CA SER A 543 22.33 -10.66 14.02
C SER A 543 22.56 -9.15 13.94
N ALA A 544 23.59 -8.65 14.61
CA ALA A 544 24.02 -7.25 14.56
C ALA A 544 24.49 -6.81 13.17
N ILE A 545 25.01 -7.74 12.35
CA ILE A 545 25.39 -7.46 10.95
C ILE A 545 24.20 -7.70 10.01
N TYR A 546 23.47 -8.80 10.20
CA TYR A 546 22.43 -9.23 9.27
C TYR A 546 21.26 -8.24 9.15
N PHE A 547 20.71 -7.77 10.27
CA PHE A 547 19.50 -6.94 10.24
C PHE A 547 19.73 -5.54 9.66
N PRO A 548 20.80 -4.81 10.01
CA PRO A 548 21.13 -3.55 9.33
C PRO A 548 21.43 -3.74 7.84
N ALA A 549 22.22 -4.78 7.50
CA ALA A 549 22.51 -5.09 6.10
C ALA A 549 21.23 -5.39 5.31
N TYR A 550 20.27 -6.09 5.92
CA TYR A 550 18.97 -6.36 5.31
C TYR A 550 18.12 -5.09 5.16
N ALA A 551 18.05 -4.24 6.19
CA ALA A 551 17.30 -2.98 6.15
C ALA A 551 17.79 -2.07 5.03
N HIS A 552 19.12 -1.87 4.93
CA HIS A 552 19.71 -1.06 3.87
C HIS A 552 19.63 -1.70 2.49
N ALA A 553 19.82 -3.02 2.37
CA ALA A 553 19.66 -3.71 1.09
C ALA A 553 18.22 -3.60 0.58
N LYS A 554 17.23 -3.72 1.47
CA LYS A 554 15.81 -3.58 1.16
C LYS A 554 15.43 -2.17 0.69
N LEU A 555 16.06 -1.13 1.25
CA LEU A 555 15.88 0.24 0.78
C LEU A 555 16.52 0.45 -0.61
N ALA A 556 17.69 -0.16 -0.85
CA ALA A 556 18.39 -0.04 -2.12
C ALA A 556 17.73 -0.82 -3.28
N THR A 557 16.97 -1.88 -2.97
CA THR A 557 16.26 -2.71 -3.96
C THR A 557 14.78 -2.34 -4.11
N ALA A 558 14.35 -1.24 -3.49
CA ALA A 558 12.99 -0.72 -3.63
C ALA A 558 12.83 0.01 -4.98
N ASP A 559 11.64 -0.10 -5.58
CA ASP A 559 11.30 0.62 -6.82
C ASP A 559 11.11 2.13 -6.55
N SER A 560 10.87 2.94 -7.60
CA SER A 560 10.67 4.40 -7.50
C SER A 560 9.58 4.84 -6.52
N ASP A 561 8.62 3.95 -6.25
CA ASP A 561 7.53 4.16 -5.29
C ASP A 561 7.84 3.58 -3.88
N GLY A 562 9.07 3.13 -3.63
CA GLY A 562 9.49 2.52 -2.35
C GLY A 562 9.03 1.07 -2.15
N ILE A 563 8.51 0.42 -3.19
CA ILE A 563 7.91 -0.92 -3.13
C ILE A 563 8.99 -2.00 -3.30
N ASN A 564 8.91 -3.06 -2.51
CA ASN A 564 9.74 -4.25 -2.68
C ASN A 564 8.87 -5.44 -3.14
N SER A 565 9.12 -5.92 -4.36
CA SER A 565 8.56 -7.17 -4.89
C SER A 565 9.05 -8.40 -4.11
N PRO A 566 8.35 -9.55 -4.13
CA PRO A 566 8.82 -10.80 -3.51
C PRO A 566 10.25 -11.19 -3.93
N ALA A 567 10.60 -10.96 -5.20
CA ALA A 567 11.94 -11.21 -5.71
C ALA A 567 12.96 -10.22 -5.11
N SER A 568 12.63 -8.94 -5.01
CA SER A 568 13.47 -7.92 -4.39
C SER A 568 13.70 -8.19 -2.88
N LEU A 569 12.65 -8.59 -2.15
CA LEU A 569 12.75 -9.03 -0.75
C LEU A 569 13.66 -10.24 -0.57
N PHE A 570 13.55 -11.22 -1.47
CA PHE A 570 14.40 -12.39 -1.47
C PHE A 570 15.87 -12.01 -1.71
N CYS A 571 16.14 -11.19 -2.74
CA CYS A 571 17.48 -10.76 -3.10
C CYS A 571 18.14 -9.92 -1.99
N SER A 572 17.42 -8.95 -1.42
CA SER A 572 17.93 -8.13 -0.30
C SER A 572 18.28 -8.99 0.92
N ALA A 573 17.42 -9.94 1.30
CA ALA A 573 17.67 -10.87 2.41
C ALA A 573 18.82 -11.85 2.11
N PHE A 574 19.00 -12.26 0.85
CA PHE A 574 20.11 -13.10 0.42
C PHE A 574 21.44 -12.36 0.51
N ILE A 575 21.50 -11.14 -0.05
CA ILE A 575 22.69 -10.28 -0.06
C ILE A 575 23.12 -9.95 1.37
N ALA A 576 22.18 -9.60 2.25
CA ALA A 576 22.44 -9.35 3.67
C ALA A 576 23.01 -10.57 4.41
N GLY A 577 22.65 -11.79 3.98
CA GLY A 577 23.17 -13.03 4.53
C GLY A 577 24.66 -13.26 4.29
N VAL A 578 25.21 -12.73 3.18
CA VAL A 578 26.61 -12.96 2.78
C VAL A 578 27.61 -12.35 3.77
N PRO A 579 27.60 -11.04 4.07
CA PRO A 579 28.54 -10.45 5.02
C PRO A 579 28.32 -10.97 6.44
N ALA A 580 27.06 -11.19 6.85
CA ALA A 580 26.74 -11.73 8.17
C ALA A 580 27.30 -13.15 8.36
N ALA A 581 27.17 -14.02 7.35
CA ALA A 581 27.75 -15.35 7.40
C ALA A 581 29.28 -15.32 7.31
N GLY A 582 29.83 -14.50 6.41
CA GLY A 582 31.26 -14.40 6.14
C GLY A 582 32.07 -13.89 7.34
N LEU A 583 31.73 -12.71 7.85
CA LEU A 583 32.47 -12.04 8.93
C LEU A 583 32.38 -12.79 10.26
N VAL A 584 31.34 -13.60 10.47
CA VAL A 584 31.11 -14.34 11.71
C VAL A 584 31.61 -15.79 11.63
N THR A 585 32.19 -16.21 10.50
CA THR A 585 32.80 -17.54 10.37
C THR A 585 33.85 -17.84 11.45
N PRO A 586 34.74 -16.90 11.85
CA PRO A 586 35.70 -17.15 12.94
C PRO A 586 35.06 -17.58 14.26
N ALA A 587 33.98 -16.91 14.65
CA ALA A 587 33.22 -17.25 15.86
C ALA A 587 32.55 -18.63 15.75
N ASP A 588 32.08 -18.99 14.56
CA ASP A 588 31.48 -20.29 14.30
C ASP A 588 32.50 -21.43 14.33
N VAL A 589 33.71 -21.22 13.78
CA VAL A 589 34.81 -22.19 13.88
C VAL A 589 35.16 -22.44 15.34
N ILE A 590 35.26 -21.40 16.16
CA ILE A 590 35.53 -21.57 17.60
C ILE A 590 34.37 -22.31 18.30
N LYS A 591 33.10 -21.94 18.02
CA LYS A 591 31.94 -22.63 18.59
C LYS A 591 31.93 -24.12 18.23
N THR A 592 32.09 -24.43 16.95
CA THR A 592 32.03 -25.82 16.46
C THR A 592 33.16 -26.67 17.04
N ARG A 593 34.40 -26.16 17.08
CA ARG A 593 35.54 -26.87 17.69
C ARG A 593 35.36 -27.11 19.19
N LEU A 594 34.77 -26.16 19.91
CA LEU A 594 34.50 -26.28 21.36
C LEU A 594 33.38 -27.29 21.66
N GLN A 595 32.37 -27.39 20.79
CA GLN A 595 31.19 -28.24 20.99
C GLN A 595 31.37 -29.68 20.46
N VAL A 596 32.32 -29.91 19.55
CA VAL A 596 32.68 -31.26 19.11
C VAL A 596 33.47 -31.97 20.22
N ALA A 597 33.03 -33.15 20.63
CA ALA A 597 33.75 -33.98 21.59
C ALA A 597 35.12 -34.37 21.02
N ALA A 598 36.21 -34.07 21.75
CA ALA A 598 37.55 -34.46 21.34
C ALA A 598 37.67 -35.99 21.31
N ARG A 599 38.08 -36.55 20.17
CA ARG A 599 38.44 -37.97 20.07
C ARG A 599 39.77 -38.22 20.78
N ALA A 600 40.05 -39.48 21.14
CA ALA A 600 41.34 -39.86 21.69
C ALA A 600 42.48 -39.40 20.75
N GLY A 601 43.40 -38.57 21.25
CA GLY A 601 44.50 -37.98 20.48
C GLY A 601 44.23 -36.61 19.85
N GLN A 602 43.04 -36.00 20.00
CA GLN A 602 42.76 -34.64 19.55
C GLN A 602 42.94 -33.60 20.66
N THR A 603 43.29 -32.37 20.28
CA THR A 603 43.46 -31.25 21.19
C THR A 603 42.15 -30.89 21.90
N THR A 604 42.18 -30.88 23.22
CA THR A 604 41.06 -30.43 24.06
C THR A 604 41.12 -28.91 24.23
N TYR A 605 39.96 -28.28 24.26
CA TYR A 605 39.83 -26.82 24.35
C TYR A 605 39.16 -26.42 25.67
N ASN A 606 39.83 -25.59 26.45
CA ASN A 606 39.33 -25.05 27.72
C ASN A 606 38.79 -23.63 27.51
N GLY A 607 37.64 -23.55 26.83
CA GLY A 607 36.93 -22.29 26.59
C GLY A 607 37.33 -21.59 25.28
N VAL A 608 36.63 -20.48 25.02
CA VAL A 608 36.69 -19.75 23.73
C VAL A 608 38.08 -19.19 23.44
N ILE A 609 38.73 -18.59 24.44
CA ILE A 609 40.04 -17.92 24.27
C ILE A 609 41.16 -18.95 24.07
N ASP A 610 41.14 -20.05 24.83
CA ASP A 610 42.09 -21.15 24.67
C ASP A 610 41.96 -21.80 23.28
N CYS A 611 40.72 -22.00 22.82
CA CYS A 611 40.43 -22.49 21.48
C CYS A 611 40.98 -21.55 20.39
N ALA A 612 40.71 -20.24 20.49
CA ALA A 612 41.22 -19.26 19.52
C ALA A 612 42.76 -19.23 19.50
N ARG A 613 43.41 -19.26 20.67
CA ARG A 613 44.88 -19.27 20.76
C ARG A 613 45.49 -20.53 20.15
N LYS A 614 44.93 -21.70 20.45
CA LYS A 614 45.40 -22.98 19.89
C LYS A 614 45.20 -23.06 18.38
N ILE A 615 44.04 -22.63 17.86
CA ILE A 615 43.79 -22.56 16.41
C ILE A 615 44.82 -21.64 15.74
N MET A 616 45.07 -20.46 16.30
CA MET A 616 46.05 -19.52 15.75
C MET A 616 47.47 -20.11 15.74
N LYS A 617 47.86 -20.82 16.80
CA LYS A 617 49.20 -21.41 16.94
C LYS A 617 49.40 -22.66 16.08
N GLU A 618 48.38 -23.51 15.96
CA GLU A 618 48.49 -24.84 15.33
C GLU A 618 48.08 -24.82 13.85
N GLU A 619 47.05 -24.06 13.46
CA GLU A 619 46.50 -24.06 12.09
C GLU A 619 46.67 -22.70 11.36
N GLY A 620 47.04 -21.65 12.09
CA GLY A 620 47.23 -20.30 11.56
C GLY A 620 45.92 -19.51 11.32
N PRO A 621 46.01 -18.24 10.88
CA PRO A 621 44.86 -17.33 10.80
C PRO A 621 43.83 -17.73 9.73
N ARG A 622 44.24 -18.41 8.65
CA ARG A 622 43.30 -18.87 7.60
C ARG A 622 42.34 -19.95 8.10
N ALA A 623 42.67 -20.63 9.20
CA ALA A 623 41.82 -21.67 9.78
C ALA A 623 40.46 -21.14 10.24
N PHE A 624 40.39 -19.89 10.71
CA PHE A 624 39.16 -19.25 11.17
C PHE A 624 38.12 -19.02 10.07
N TRP A 625 38.52 -18.99 8.80
CA TRP A 625 37.62 -18.84 7.65
C TRP A 625 37.36 -20.15 6.90
N LYS A 626 37.89 -21.29 7.39
CA LYS A 626 37.58 -22.60 6.81
C LYS A 626 36.08 -22.86 6.88
N GLY A 627 35.47 -23.14 5.74
CA GLY A 627 34.02 -23.41 5.64
C GLY A 627 33.15 -22.17 5.38
N THR A 628 33.74 -20.98 5.18
CA THR A 628 32.98 -19.74 4.88
C THR A 628 32.01 -19.92 3.71
N ALA A 629 32.47 -20.47 2.58
CA ALA A 629 31.63 -20.69 1.40
C ALA A 629 30.42 -21.59 1.71
N ALA A 630 30.65 -22.73 2.38
CA ALA A 630 29.58 -23.64 2.79
C ALA A 630 28.60 -23.00 3.78
N ARG A 631 29.07 -22.06 4.61
CA ARG A 631 28.22 -21.31 5.54
C ARG A 631 27.36 -20.27 4.81
N VAL A 632 27.91 -19.54 3.86
CA VAL A 632 27.20 -18.56 3.02
C VAL A 632 26.14 -19.27 2.17
N CYS A 633 26.52 -20.32 1.44
CA CYS A 633 25.60 -21.10 0.60
C CYS A 633 24.44 -21.74 1.36
N ARG A 634 24.58 -21.93 2.68
CA ARG A 634 23.51 -22.45 3.53
C ARG A 634 22.68 -21.32 4.15
N SER A 635 23.34 -20.31 4.71
CA SER A 635 22.70 -19.29 5.53
C SER A 635 21.94 -18.27 4.68
N SER A 636 22.54 -17.80 3.57
CA SER A 636 21.90 -16.78 2.73
C SER A 636 20.56 -17.24 2.15
N PRO A 637 20.42 -18.44 1.51
CA PRO A 637 19.12 -18.90 1.04
C PRO A 637 18.10 -19.11 2.16
N GLN A 638 18.55 -19.62 3.32
CA GLN A 638 17.65 -19.90 4.44
C GLN A 638 17.03 -18.60 4.96
N PHE A 639 17.84 -17.57 5.16
CA PHE A 639 17.38 -16.26 5.59
C PHE A 639 16.58 -15.54 4.50
N ALA A 640 16.92 -15.71 3.22
CA ALA A 640 16.16 -15.16 2.11
C ALA A 640 14.71 -15.66 2.10
N VAL A 641 14.51 -16.98 2.18
CA VAL A 641 13.16 -17.57 2.26
C VAL A 641 12.46 -17.20 3.56
N THR A 642 13.18 -17.18 4.69
CA THR A 642 12.59 -16.84 6.00
C THR A 642 12.05 -15.41 6.00
N LEU A 643 12.85 -14.42 5.57
CA LEU A 643 12.44 -13.02 5.58
C LEU A 643 11.36 -12.74 4.53
N LEU A 644 11.47 -13.35 3.35
CA LEU A 644 10.39 -13.29 2.35
C LEU A 644 9.07 -13.82 2.93
N ALA A 645 9.08 -15.00 3.55
CA ALA A 645 7.90 -15.58 4.15
C ALA A 645 7.36 -14.70 5.30
N TYR A 646 8.24 -14.16 6.13
CA TYR A 646 7.86 -13.26 7.23
C TYR A 646 7.14 -12.01 6.72
N GLU A 647 7.71 -11.34 5.73
CA GLU A 647 7.15 -10.12 5.12
C GLU A 647 5.83 -10.41 4.38
N VAL A 648 5.77 -11.49 3.62
CA VAL A 648 4.53 -11.90 2.93
C VAL A 648 3.43 -12.24 3.94
N LEU A 649 3.75 -12.97 5.01
CA LEU A 649 2.80 -13.29 6.07
C LEU A 649 2.30 -12.04 6.80
N GLN A 650 3.19 -11.08 7.09
CA GLN A 650 2.82 -9.78 7.67
C GLN A 650 1.94 -8.95 6.73
N ARG A 651 2.20 -8.99 5.42
CA ARG A 651 1.37 -8.33 4.40
C ARG A 651 -0.02 -8.99 4.28
N LEU A 652 -0.11 -10.31 4.38
CA LEU A 652 -1.37 -11.06 4.26
C LEU A 652 -2.25 -10.98 5.53
N PHE A 653 -1.64 -11.05 6.72
CA PHE A 653 -2.33 -11.10 8.01
C PHE A 653 -2.04 -9.87 8.86
N TYR A 654 -2.44 -8.68 8.43
CA TYR A 654 -2.12 -7.45 9.14
C TYR A 654 -3.01 -7.24 10.38
N VAL A 655 -2.39 -7.03 11.54
CA VAL A 655 -3.07 -6.61 12.77
C VAL A 655 -2.43 -5.32 13.28
N ASP A 656 -3.22 -4.26 13.38
CA ASP A 656 -2.77 -2.94 13.82
C ASP A 656 -2.80 -2.83 15.35
N PHE A 657 -1.65 -2.95 15.98
CA PHE A 657 -1.50 -2.81 17.43
C PHE A 657 -1.14 -1.36 17.87
N GLY A 658 -1.21 -0.38 16.96
CA GLY A 658 -0.81 1.01 17.26
C GLY A 658 0.71 1.21 17.37
N GLY A 659 1.51 0.21 17.00
CA GLY A 659 2.98 0.27 16.91
C GLY A 659 3.47 0.75 15.54
N HIS A 660 4.79 0.93 15.40
CA HIS A 660 5.37 1.18 14.08
C HIS A 660 5.34 -0.10 13.23
N ARG A 661 4.98 0.06 11.95
CA ARG A 661 4.92 -1.04 11.00
C ARG A 661 6.36 -1.48 10.69
N PRO A 662 6.62 -2.78 10.48
CA PRO A 662 7.90 -3.23 9.94
C PRO A 662 8.19 -2.49 8.63
N THR A 663 9.30 -1.76 8.54
CA THR A 663 9.74 -1.04 7.32
C THR A 663 9.60 -1.93 6.09
N GLY A 664 8.76 -1.56 5.11
CA GLY A 664 8.50 -2.30 3.86
C GLY A 664 7.41 -3.37 3.89
N SER A 665 6.64 -3.45 4.97
CA SER A 665 5.31 -4.09 5.02
C SER A 665 4.20 -3.21 4.42
N GLU A 666 4.54 -2.01 3.96
CA GLU A 666 3.64 -1.09 3.30
C GLU A 666 3.30 -1.59 1.90
N SER A 667 2.08 -2.10 1.72
CA SER A 667 1.36 -1.84 0.48
C SER A 667 1.01 -0.36 0.53
N ALA A 668 1.55 0.45 -0.39
CA ALA A 668 1.16 1.85 -0.53
C ALA A 668 -0.36 1.90 -0.59
N THR A 669 -0.97 2.39 0.48
CA THR A 669 -2.40 2.65 0.50
C THR A 669 -2.53 3.95 -0.25
N GLN A 670 -3.01 3.88 -1.49
CA GLN A 670 -3.58 4.98 -2.27
C GLN A 670 -2.96 6.37 -2.07
N LYS A 671 -2.38 6.92 -3.15
CA LYS A 671 -2.44 8.38 -3.32
C LYS A 671 -3.91 8.77 -3.33
N THR A 672 -4.35 9.27 -2.18
CA THR A 672 -5.68 9.82 -1.92
C THR A 672 -5.46 11.34 -1.80
N LEU A 673 -6.51 12.16 -1.83
CA LEU A 673 -6.40 13.60 -1.47
C LEU A 673 -5.70 13.86 -0.12
N THR A 674 -5.52 12.83 0.73
CA THR A 674 -4.70 12.86 1.96
C THR A 674 -3.18 12.81 1.73
N ASP A 675 -2.70 12.57 0.51
CA ASP A 675 -1.26 12.68 0.17
C ASP A 675 -0.88 14.10 -0.26
N GLU A 676 -1.88 14.96 -0.52
CA GLU A 676 -1.76 16.41 -0.67
C GLU A 676 -2.03 17.14 0.66
N LEU A 677 -1.87 16.46 1.81
CA LEU A 677 -1.91 17.15 3.09
C LEU A 677 -0.77 18.14 3.13
N SER A 678 -1.06 19.38 3.52
CA SER A 678 -0.03 20.39 3.68
C SER A 678 1.05 19.92 4.64
N LEU A 679 2.31 20.10 4.22
CA LEU A 679 3.50 19.85 5.02
C LEU A 679 3.76 20.98 6.04
N ASN A 680 3.00 22.08 5.97
CA ASN A 680 3.15 23.20 6.89
C ASN A 680 2.67 22.81 8.30
N PRO A 681 3.52 22.89 9.34
CA PRO A 681 3.12 22.57 10.72
C PRO A 681 1.97 23.46 11.25
N ASP A 682 1.78 24.65 10.68
CA ASP A 682 0.71 25.58 11.06
C ASP A 682 -0.64 25.20 10.44
N HIS A 683 -0.69 24.24 9.50
CA HIS A 683 -1.94 23.72 8.96
C HIS A 683 -2.43 22.56 9.82
N ILE A 684 -3.34 22.87 10.75
CA ILE A 684 -3.95 21.89 11.67
C ILE A 684 -5.42 21.67 11.35
N GLY A 685 -5.96 20.50 11.71
CA GLY A 685 -7.35 20.13 11.41
C GLY A 685 -7.66 20.17 9.91
N GLY A 686 -8.81 20.76 9.55
CA GLY A 686 -9.29 20.90 8.18
C GLY A 686 -8.32 21.65 7.25
N TYR A 687 -7.52 22.58 7.78
CA TYR A 687 -6.57 23.35 6.97
C TYR A 687 -5.50 22.52 6.27
N LYS A 688 -5.25 21.29 6.73
CA LYS A 688 -4.38 20.36 5.99
C LYS A 688 -4.91 20.03 4.60
N LEU A 689 -6.23 20.12 4.40
CA LEU A 689 -6.91 19.87 3.12
C LEU A 689 -7.18 21.14 2.31
N ALA A 690 -6.87 22.34 2.81
CA ALA A 690 -7.27 23.58 2.16
C ALA A 690 -6.74 23.69 0.72
N ALA A 691 -5.43 23.47 0.53
CA ALA A 691 -4.80 23.50 -0.79
C ALA A 691 -5.40 22.45 -1.74
N ALA A 692 -5.57 21.23 -1.25
CA ALA A 692 -6.19 20.12 -1.99
C ALA A 692 -7.67 20.40 -2.33
N THR A 693 -8.39 21.13 -1.48
CA THR A 693 -9.79 21.52 -1.70
C THR A 693 -9.89 22.57 -2.80
N PHE A 694 -9.05 23.62 -2.75
CA PHE A 694 -9.02 24.64 -3.80
C PHE A 694 -8.55 24.09 -5.15
N SER A 695 -7.49 23.28 -5.17
CA SER A 695 -7.06 22.56 -6.38
C SER A 695 -8.16 21.61 -6.88
N GLY A 696 -8.80 20.89 -5.95
CA GLY A 696 -9.93 20.02 -6.26
C GLY A 696 -11.11 20.76 -6.87
N ILE A 697 -11.40 22.00 -6.47
CA ILE A 697 -12.42 22.85 -7.10
C ILE A 697 -12.06 23.18 -8.55
N GLU A 698 -10.82 23.61 -8.80
CA GLU A 698 -10.32 23.90 -10.15
C GLU A 698 -10.42 22.67 -11.06
N HIS A 699 -9.94 21.51 -10.61
CA HIS A 699 -9.87 20.29 -11.42
C HIS A 699 -11.18 19.50 -11.51
N LYS A 700 -12.00 19.49 -10.46
CA LYS A 700 -13.26 18.71 -10.44
C LYS A 700 -14.41 19.50 -11.04
N PHE A 701 -14.47 20.80 -10.78
CA PHE A 701 -15.54 21.66 -11.26
C PHE A 701 -15.12 22.51 -12.45
N GLY A 702 -13.85 22.53 -12.88
CA GLY A 702 -13.43 23.32 -14.04
C GLY A 702 -13.41 24.83 -13.78
N LEU A 703 -13.45 25.25 -12.51
CA LEU A 703 -13.44 26.64 -12.07
C LEU A 703 -12.00 27.20 -12.09
N PHE A 704 -11.38 27.25 -13.27
CA PHE A 704 -10.04 27.80 -13.42
C PHE A 704 -10.07 29.32 -13.39
N LEU A 705 -9.50 29.90 -12.33
CA LEU A 705 -9.30 31.33 -12.20
C LEU A 705 -7.93 31.72 -12.80
N PRO A 706 -7.79 32.93 -13.37
CA PRO A 706 -6.54 33.40 -13.94
C PRO A 706 -5.47 33.48 -12.86
N ARG A 707 -4.32 32.81 -13.08
CA ARG A 707 -3.23 32.79 -12.10
C ARG A 707 -2.38 34.06 -12.09
N PHE A 708 -2.20 34.65 -13.26
CA PHE A 708 -1.35 35.81 -13.47
C PHE A 708 -2.20 37.01 -13.89
N GLU A 709 -1.75 38.22 -13.59
CA GLU A 709 -2.33 39.41 -14.21
C GLU A 709 -2.10 39.35 -15.71
N THR A 710 -3.16 39.61 -16.48
CA THR A 710 -3.04 39.79 -17.92
C THR A 710 -2.27 41.07 -18.14
N VAL A 711 -1.03 40.96 -18.66
CA VAL A 711 -0.30 42.13 -19.16
C VAL A 711 -1.15 42.70 -20.28
N THR A 712 -1.90 43.77 -19.99
CA THR A 712 -2.58 44.57 -21.01
C THR A 712 -1.53 44.96 -22.04
N LYS A 713 -1.65 44.43 -23.26
CA LYS A 713 -0.90 44.89 -24.42
C LYS A 713 -1.39 46.25 -24.88
#